data_AF-A0A387G9F3-F1
#
_entry.id   AF-A0A387G9F3-F1
#
_cell.length_a   1.000
_cell.length_b   1.000
_cell.length_c   1.000
_cell.angle_alpha   90.00
_cell.angle_beta   90.00
_cell.angle_gamma   90.00
#
_symmetry.space_group_name_H-M   'P 1'
#
loop_
_entity.id
_entity.type
_entity.pdbx_description
1 polymer ?
#
loop_
_entity_poly.entity_id
_entity_poly.type
_entity_poly.pdbx_seq_one_letter_code
_entity_poly.pdbx_strand_id
1 'polypeptide(L)'
;MALSRIVSDVLRSAAPTLLSALAIPPPFNIIAAAVASTALRQFAPDGQRAGASAPIPPGSGSAGSAVSDTKVLTPDDVVRIVEENSTNPQLMLSLTQAENDLRKYELDTGLKFAELATKDRARAGDFQSANNIAPLVFKAGMWLVGIAIVGMLAMVGALVLLASGYFELSADNQFSVAAFGLIGTAVGFINGIAGTVVSFYWGSSQGSKEKSDAMVESMKDLAEARNVPTYTPPPIQPPPVAANQPVVAAEPSTAGPVSTGVIPAKLSLLAELLPELTTPHKMYPESVDWCLTATGISIEGALAVGSAGKPATVRDIWSKYGELCTRSAKQYGVPIELIVATIATESSGKPDVRRPEPKIKDESVGLMQTLVGTARDALGRQSLKGDDLLDPGLSIDAGTAYIAKQRGNTHFDAPRVAAAYNAGSLRKDAAEANRWRLLCYPTGTGNHIDKFVTWFADAMRVSGEENWAASPDTPSLAALFGQTTGQPRSVQPVASAAGDTAALTGDKRIQQMLSDLGYLDPPPDGDFGPVSKWALAVYCARNGIAYDGGSVPAGIQNALTNPVSALAPIPRTGAWLDRVVDYMISSKHWICRYPECKNIVYLEGTSADGTLNANAPNAFNDIRLVFWIDNKGTLQFKVWEATTEPGRFWTMNPMDDKGAARIAFGQYKAWRVGTHRAGTPSAHEALVQVEPLRVYRDLNKDYLRAGDKVYEGLFGINQHWGYDGDRLDLGKSSAGCLVGRSTDSHREFMNLLKADPRYIASNGYRFMTAIMDGRAVLG
;
A
#
# COMPACT_ATOMS: atom_id res chain seq x y z
N MET A 1 -26.35 -6.18 18.35
CA MET A 1 -27.58 -6.37 19.14
C MET A 1 -27.80 -7.87 19.32
N ALA A 2 -28.13 -8.34 20.52
CA ALA A 2 -28.41 -9.77 20.75
C ALA A 2 -29.89 -10.04 20.43
N LEU A 3 -30.16 -10.80 19.37
CA LEU A 3 -31.52 -11.17 18.96
C LEU A 3 -32.00 -12.38 19.76
N SER A 4 -33.29 -12.42 20.13
CA SER A 4 -33.88 -13.62 20.73
C SER A 4 -33.89 -14.77 19.73
N ARG A 5 -33.94 -16.02 20.25
CA ARG A 5 -33.92 -17.23 19.41
C ARG A 5 -35.11 -17.26 18.44
N ILE A 6 -36.28 -16.84 18.92
CA ILE A 6 -37.53 -16.78 18.13
C ILE A 6 -37.37 -15.80 16.97
N VAL A 7 -36.88 -14.58 17.23
CA VAL A 7 -36.67 -13.57 16.17
C VAL A 7 -35.63 -14.03 15.15
N SER A 8 -34.55 -14.66 15.62
CA SER A 8 -33.49 -15.17 14.76
C SER A 8 -33.98 -16.27 13.83
N ASP A 9 -34.82 -17.19 14.32
CA ASP A 9 -35.34 -18.31 13.54
C ASP A 9 -36.36 -17.83 12.49
N VAL A 10 -37.25 -16.91 12.86
CA VAL A 10 -38.23 -16.30 11.95
C VAL A 10 -37.54 -15.51 10.83
N LEU A 11 -36.59 -14.64 11.17
CA LEU A 11 -35.87 -13.85 10.17
C LEU A 11 -34.95 -14.71 9.29
N ARG A 12 -34.32 -15.76 9.84
CA ARG A 12 -33.50 -16.68 9.05
C ARG A 12 -34.31 -17.37 7.95
N SER A 13 -35.58 -17.67 8.23
CA SER A 13 -36.49 -18.31 7.28
C SER A 13 -37.05 -17.31 6.26
N ALA A 14 -37.52 -16.14 6.72
CA ALA A 14 -38.29 -15.20 5.89
C ALA A 14 -37.49 -14.04 5.28
N ALA A 15 -36.47 -13.55 5.99
CA ALA A 15 -35.74 -12.32 5.66
C ALA A 15 -34.26 -12.40 6.10
N PRO A 16 -33.44 -13.28 5.48
CA PRO A 16 -32.05 -13.50 5.88
C PRO A 16 -31.13 -12.29 5.67
N THR A 17 -31.45 -11.40 4.72
CA THR A 17 -30.71 -10.15 4.52
C THR A 17 -31.02 -9.16 5.64
N LEU A 18 -32.30 -9.05 6.04
CA LEU A 18 -32.69 -8.25 7.21
C LEU A 18 -32.04 -8.74 8.50
N LEU A 19 -31.98 -10.07 8.72
CA LEU A 19 -31.25 -10.68 9.84
C LEU A 19 -29.78 -10.26 9.86
N SER A 20 -29.13 -10.35 8.70
CA SER A 20 -27.72 -10.00 8.55
C SER A 20 -27.49 -8.51 8.79
N ALA A 21 -28.38 -7.66 8.29
CA ALA A 21 -28.26 -6.21 8.39
C ALA A 21 -28.53 -5.67 9.81
N LEU A 22 -29.49 -6.24 10.54
CA LEU A 22 -29.76 -5.88 11.95
C LEU A 22 -28.61 -6.27 12.89
N ALA A 23 -27.79 -7.24 12.50
CA ALA A 23 -26.61 -7.67 13.25
C ALA A 23 -25.41 -6.71 13.10
N ILE A 24 -25.44 -5.79 12.13
CA ILE A 24 -24.37 -4.81 11.86
C ILE A 24 -24.61 -3.55 12.70
N PRO A 25 -23.58 -2.89 13.24
CA PRO A 25 -23.76 -1.62 13.95
C PRO A 25 -24.29 -0.48 13.04
N PRO A 26 -24.78 0.63 13.65
CA PRO A 26 -25.12 1.84 12.91
C PRO A 26 -23.97 2.32 12.00
N PRO A 27 -24.27 2.88 10.82
CA PRO A 27 -25.61 3.26 10.33
C PRO A 27 -26.39 2.13 9.64
N PHE A 28 -25.80 0.94 9.44
CA PHE A 28 -26.35 -0.08 8.53
C PHE A 28 -27.63 -0.74 9.04
N ASN A 29 -27.72 -1.05 10.34
CA ASN A 29 -28.96 -1.55 10.93
C ASN A 29 -30.09 -0.51 10.89
N ILE A 30 -29.77 0.79 11.03
CA ILE A 30 -30.75 1.89 10.92
C ILE A 30 -31.30 1.97 9.50
N ILE A 31 -30.43 1.88 8.49
CA ILE A 31 -30.83 1.86 7.09
C ILE A 31 -31.72 0.64 6.81
N ALA A 32 -31.35 -0.54 7.31
CA ALA A 32 -32.13 -1.74 7.07
C ALA A 32 -33.51 -1.68 7.74
N ALA A 33 -33.59 -1.15 8.96
CA ALA A 33 -34.86 -0.90 9.63
C ALA A 33 -35.73 0.13 8.87
N ALA A 34 -35.10 1.15 8.29
CA ALA A 34 -35.78 2.15 7.46
C ALA A 34 -36.35 1.55 6.17
N VAL A 35 -35.59 0.71 5.48
CA VAL A 35 -36.05 0.01 4.25
C VAL A 35 -37.18 -0.97 4.59
N ALA A 36 -37.03 -1.75 5.66
CA ALA A 36 -38.05 -2.71 6.11
C ALA A 36 -39.31 -2.05 6.69
N SER A 37 -39.24 -0.76 7.04
CA SER A 37 -40.35 -0.03 7.66
C SER A 37 -41.61 -0.10 6.82
N THR A 38 -41.52 0.08 5.50
CA THR A 38 -42.70 0.11 4.62
C THR A 38 -43.51 -1.18 4.68
N ALA A 39 -42.84 -2.34 4.73
CA ALA A 39 -43.50 -3.63 4.78
C ALA A 39 -43.99 -4.00 6.19
N LEU A 40 -43.30 -3.56 7.25
CA LEU A 40 -43.60 -3.96 8.63
C LEU A 40 -44.52 -2.99 9.39
N ARG A 41 -44.79 -1.81 8.84
CA ARG A 41 -45.64 -0.76 9.44
C ARG A 41 -47.00 -1.23 9.93
N GLN A 42 -47.64 -2.18 9.24
CA GLN A 42 -48.97 -2.67 9.63
C GLN A 42 -48.98 -3.38 11.00
N PHE A 43 -47.82 -3.84 11.47
CA PHE A 43 -47.65 -4.48 12.78
C PHE A 43 -47.13 -3.51 13.85
N ALA A 44 -46.82 -2.26 13.49
CA ALA A 44 -46.40 -1.23 14.44
C ALA A 44 -47.59 -0.79 15.31
N PRO A 45 -47.38 -0.30 16.55
CA PRO A 45 -48.46 0.21 17.40
C PRO A 45 -49.20 1.40 16.75
N ASP A 46 -50.44 1.66 17.14
CA ASP A 46 -51.37 2.59 16.46
C ASP A 46 -50.85 4.03 16.23
N GLY A 47 -49.84 4.47 16.98
CA GLY A 47 -49.15 5.75 16.77
C GLY A 47 -48.15 5.80 15.59
N GLN A 48 -47.90 4.69 14.89
CA GLN A 48 -46.91 4.58 13.81
C GLN A 48 -47.49 4.12 12.45
N ARG A 49 -48.83 3.96 12.35
CA ARG A 49 -49.51 3.33 11.20
C ARG A 49 -49.93 4.27 10.04
N ALA A 50 -49.63 5.57 10.10
CA ALA A 50 -50.16 6.53 9.12
C ALA A 50 -49.31 6.70 7.84
N GLY A 51 -49.89 6.35 6.68
CA GLY A 51 -49.66 6.98 5.36
C GLY A 51 -48.57 6.40 4.43
N ALA A 52 -48.97 5.88 3.27
CA ALA A 52 -48.09 5.39 2.20
C ALA A 52 -47.70 6.50 1.20
N SER A 53 -46.41 6.61 0.86
CA SER A 53 -45.95 7.17 -0.42
C SER A 53 -44.58 6.57 -0.82
N ALA A 54 -44.41 6.32 -2.12
CA ALA A 54 -43.27 5.66 -2.75
C ALA A 54 -42.32 6.70 -3.42
N PRO A 55 -41.29 6.27 -4.18
CA PRO A 55 -39.86 6.58 -3.96
C PRO A 55 -39.34 7.88 -4.62
N ILE A 56 -38.27 8.46 -4.08
CA ILE A 56 -37.50 9.56 -4.70
C ILE A 56 -36.07 9.09 -5.06
N PRO A 57 -35.66 9.15 -6.34
CA PRO A 57 -34.25 9.19 -6.77
C PRO A 57 -33.92 10.57 -7.43
N PRO A 58 -32.65 10.89 -7.76
CA PRO A 58 -31.82 11.85 -7.05
C PRO A 58 -31.62 13.21 -7.77
N GLY A 59 -31.40 14.29 -7.02
CA GLY A 59 -30.73 15.50 -7.53
C GLY A 59 -31.26 16.86 -7.04
N SER A 60 -30.39 17.59 -6.32
CA SER A 60 -30.34 19.06 -6.14
C SER A 60 -31.45 19.79 -5.38
N GLY A 61 -31.03 20.69 -4.48
CA GLY A 61 -31.78 21.90 -4.14
C GLY A 61 -32.22 22.02 -2.68
N SER A 62 -31.72 23.06 -2.03
CA SER A 62 -31.89 23.40 -0.61
C SER A 62 -33.28 23.91 -0.20
N ALA A 63 -33.61 23.60 1.06
CA ALA A 63 -34.36 24.38 2.06
C ALA A 63 -35.88 24.60 1.91
N GLY A 64 -36.63 24.17 2.94
CA GLY A 64 -37.84 24.87 3.38
C GLY A 64 -39.12 24.06 3.62
N SER A 65 -39.15 23.27 4.70
CA SER A 65 -40.32 23.01 5.59
C SER A 65 -41.70 22.63 5.01
N ALA A 66 -42.05 21.35 5.13
CA ALA A 66 -43.30 20.90 5.79
C ALA A 66 -43.13 19.42 6.22
N VAL A 67 -42.78 19.24 7.50
CA VAL A 67 -42.63 17.92 8.13
C VAL A 67 -44.03 17.33 8.36
N SER A 68 -44.39 16.29 7.61
CA SER A 68 -45.32 15.28 8.08
C SER A 68 -44.50 14.25 8.85
N ASP A 69 -44.72 14.19 10.16
CA ASP A 69 -43.95 13.41 11.13
C ASP A 69 -44.23 11.90 10.97
N THR A 70 -43.65 11.27 9.93
CA THR A 70 -43.67 9.80 9.80
C THR A 70 -42.44 9.22 10.48
N LYS A 71 -42.63 8.63 11.68
CA LYS A 71 -41.56 7.97 12.43
C LYS A 71 -41.17 6.65 11.75
N VAL A 72 -39.96 6.62 11.18
CA VAL A 72 -39.32 5.41 10.63
C VAL A 72 -39.08 4.40 11.75
N LEU A 73 -39.25 3.10 11.49
CA LEU A 73 -39.00 2.06 12.50
C LEU A 73 -37.51 2.02 12.84
N THR A 74 -37.22 1.97 14.14
CA THR A 74 -35.86 1.70 14.62
C THR A 74 -35.55 0.20 14.52
N PRO A 75 -34.26 -0.21 14.58
CA PRO A 75 -33.90 -1.62 14.64
C PRO A 75 -34.60 -2.36 15.79
N ASP A 76 -34.75 -1.72 16.95
CA ASP A 76 -35.47 -2.28 18.10
C ASP A 76 -36.97 -2.44 17.83
N ASP A 77 -37.59 -1.50 17.11
CA ASP A 77 -39.00 -1.62 16.71
C ASP A 77 -39.22 -2.81 15.77
N VAL A 78 -38.29 -3.04 14.83
CA VAL A 78 -38.35 -4.20 13.91
C VAL A 78 -38.22 -5.51 14.68
N VAL A 79 -37.27 -5.60 15.62
CA VAL A 79 -37.08 -6.80 16.46
C VAL A 79 -38.33 -7.07 17.29
N ARG A 80 -38.89 -6.04 17.94
CA ARG A 80 -40.11 -6.16 18.74
C ARG A 80 -41.31 -6.59 17.91
N ILE A 81 -41.51 -6.02 16.73
CA ILE A 81 -42.59 -6.40 15.80
C ILE A 81 -42.50 -7.88 15.43
N VAL A 82 -41.29 -8.36 15.12
CA VAL A 82 -41.09 -9.78 14.75
C VAL A 82 -41.33 -10.70 15.94
N GLU A 83 -40.93 -10.29 17.14
CA GLU A 83 -41.11 -11.06 18.36
C GLU A 83 -42.61 -11.20 18.72
N GLU A 84 -43.32 -10.08 18.75
CA GLU A 84 -44.73 -10.00 19.14
C GLU A 84 -45.68 -10.63 18.11
N ASN A 85 -45.28 -10.67 16.84
CA ASN A 85 -46.11 -11.18 15.74
C ASN A 85 -45.59 -12.49 15.13
N SER A 86 -44.66 -13.18 15.79
CA SER A 86 -43.97 -14.37 15.27
C SER A 86 -44.89 -15.53 14.86
N THR A 87 -46.12 -15.57 15.38
CA THR A 87 -47.16 -16.57 15.07
C THR A 87 -48.17 -16.10 14.01
N ASN A 88 -48.09 -14.85 13.54
CA ASN A 88 -49.01 -14.28 12.55
C ASN A 88 -48.56 -14.62 11.12
N PRO A 89 -49.36 -15.36 10.32
CA PRO A 89 -48.99 -15.70 8.94
C PRO A 89 -48.75 -14.49 8.04
N GLN A 90 -49.41 -13.36 8.31
CA GLN A 90 -49.27 -12.13 7.53
C GLN A 90 -47.92 -11.44 7.75
N LEU A 91 -47.26 -11.69 8.90
CA LEU A 91 -45.92 -11.20 9.18
C LEU A 91 -44.91 -11.82 8.19
N MET A 92 -45.03 -13.12 7.89
CA MET A 92 -44.11 -13.82 6.98
C MET A 92 -44.13 -13.23 5.57
N LEU A 93 -45.32 -12.87 5.06
CA LEU A 93 -45.45 -12.21 3.76
C LEU A 93 -44.79 -10.83 3.77
N SER A 94 -44.94 -10.09 4.87
CA SER A 94 -44.37 -8.76 5.04
C SER A 94 -42.86 -8.79 5.22
N LEU A 95 -42.32 -9.81 5.90
CA LEU A 95 -40.89 -10.05 6.00
C LEU A 95 -40.29 -10.44 4.66
N THR A 96 -41.01 -11.24 3.85
CA THR A 96 -40.58 -11.55 2.48
C THR A 96 -40.55 -10.30 1.61
N GLN A 97 -41.53 -9.40 1.77
CA GLN A 97 -41.51 -8.10 1.08
C GLN A 97 -40.34 -7.23 1.57
N ALA A 98 -40.09 -7.16 2.87
CA ALA A 98 -38.96 -6.43 3.44
C ALA A 98 -37.61 -6.97 2.93
N GLU A 99 -37.48 -8.29 2.78
CA GLU A 99 -36.31 -8.95 2.18
C GLU A 99 -36.11 -8.54 0.72
N ASN A 100 -37.19 -8.50 -0.07
CA ASN A 100 -37.12 -8.06 -1.47
C ASN A 100 -36.77 -6.58 -1.59
N ASP A 101 -37.35 -5.72 -0.75
CA ASP A 101 -37.05 -4.29 -0.70
C ASP A 101 -35.59 -4.05 -0.30
N LEU A 102 -35.07 -4.84 0.66
CA LEU A 102 -33.67 -4.82 1.04
C LEU A 102 -32.76 -5.29 -0.08
N ARG A 103 -33.05 -6.40 -0.76
CA ARG A 103 -32.25 -6.86 -1.90
C ARG A 103 -32.25 -5.86 -3.05
N LYS A 104 -33.38 -5.22 -3.30
CA LYS A 104 -33.46 -4.12 -4.28
C LYS A 104 -32.59 -2.95 -3.84
N TYR A 105 -32.63 -2.58 -2.56
CA TYR A 105 -31.74 -1.57 -2.01
C TYR A 105 -30.26 -1.95 -2.16
N GLU A 106 -29.89 -3.21 -1.92
CA GLU A 106 -28.52 -3.70 -2.14
C GLU A 106 -28.09 -3.59 -3.61
N LEU A 107 -29.00 -3.86 -4.56
CA LEU A 107 -28.76 -3.74 -6.00
C LEU A 107 -28.63 -2.27 -6.44
N ASP A 108 -29.52 -1.41 -5.95
CA ASP A 108 -29.58 0.01 -6.33
C ASP A 108 -28.41 0.81 -5.73
N THR A 109 -27.95 0.44 -4.54
CA THR A 109 -26.87 1.14 -3.83
C THR A 109 -25.50 0.45 -3.93
N GLY A 110 -25.46 -0.82 -4.36
CA GLY A 110 -24.27 -1.66 -4.32
C GLY A 110 -23.84 -2.11 -2.91
N LEU A 111 -24.65 -1.83 -1.88
CA LEU A 111 -24.35 -2.14 -0.49
C LEU A 111 -24.81 -3.56 -0.16
N LYS A 112 -23.90 -4.49 0.11
CA LYS A 112 -24.22 -5.87 0.48
C LYS A 112 -24.10 -6.13 1.97
N PHE A 113 -25.21 -6.20 2.69
CA PHE A 113 -25.28 -6.38 4.14
C PHE A 113 -24.67 -7.72 4.59
N ALA A 114 -24.86 -8.80 3.86
CA ALA A 114 -24.23 -10.09 4.20
C ALA A 114 -22.69 -10.03 4.12
N GLU A 115 -22.13 -9.37 3.10
CA GLU A 115 -20.69 -9.18 2.98
C GLU A 115 -20.16 -8.21 4.05
N LEU A 116 -20.92 -7.16 4.38
CA LEU A 116 -20.57 -6.22 5.44
C LEU A 116 -20.59 -6.87 6.83
N ALA A 117 -21.58 -7.71 7.14
CA ALA A 117 -21.62 -8.47 8.41
C ALA A 117 -20.44 -9.45 8.54
N THR A 118 -19.99 -10.01 7.41
CA THR A 118 -18.82 -10.91 7.36
C THR A 118 -17.52 -10.13 7.52
N LYS A 119 -17.40 -8.97 6.85
CA LYS A 119 -16.26 -8.05 6.98
C LYS A 119 -16.17 -7.39 8.34
N ASP A 120 -17.29 -7.14 9.02
CA ASP A 120 -17.33 -6.55 10.36
C ASP A 120 -16.98 -7.59 11.44
N ARG A 121 -17.39 -8.86 11.26
CA ARG A 121 -16.90 -9.98 12.09
C ARG A 121 -15.41 -10.25 11.87
N ALA A 122 -14.92 -10.15 10.63
CA ALA A 122 -13.50 -10.20 10.32
C ALA A 122 -12.75 -9.01 10.94
N ARG A 123 -13.29 -7.79 10.83
CA ARG A 123 -12.76 -6.60 11.53
C ARG A 123 -12.82 -6.70 13.04
N ALA A 124 -13.79 -7.38 13.65
CA ALA A 124 -13.80 -7.62 15.09
C ALA A 124 -12.69 -8.60 15.52
N GLY A 125 -12.39 -9.61 14.70
CA GLY A 125 -11.23 -10.50 14.89
C GLY A 125 -9.89 -9.81 14.61
N ASP A 126 -9.84 -8.94 13.60
CA ASP A 126 -8.65 -8.18 13.20
C ASP A 126 -8.41 -6.98 14.15
N PHE A 127 -9.46 -6.38 14.73
CA PHE A 127 -9.37 -5.31 15.74
C PHE A 127 -8.87 -5.86 17.10
N GLN A 128 -9.11 -7.14 17.38
CA GLN A 128 -8.49 -7.84 18.51
C GLN A 128 -7.00 -8.16 18.25
N SER A 129 -6.66 -8.50 17.00
CA SER A 129 -5.27 -8.81 16.61
C SER A 129 -4.40 -7.56 16.37
N ALA A 130 -4.99 -6.43 15.94
CA ALA A 130 -4.26 -5.23 15.54
C ALA A 130 -4.00 -4.22 16.68
N ASN A 131 -4.67 -4.34 17.84
CA ASN A 131 -4.56 -3.37 18.94
C ASN A 131 -3.76 -3.83 20.17
N ASN A 132 -3.08 -4.98 20.14
CA ASN A 132 -2.24 -5.44 21.26
C ASN A 132 -2.99 -5.50 22.63
N ILE A 133 -4.30 -5.80 22.62
CA ILE A 133 -5.14 -5.89 23.83
C ILE A 133 -4.98 -7.26 24.51
N ALA A 134 -4.63 -8.31 23.76
CA ALA A 134 -4.50 -9.67 24.28
C ALA A 134 -3.45 -9.82 25.40
N PRO A 135 -2.22 -9.24 25.32
CA PRO A 135 -1.26 -9.29 26.42
C PRO A 135 -1.74 -8.54 27.66
N LEU A 136 -2.47 -7.44 27.49
CA LEU A 136 -2.92 -6.57 28.58
C LEU A 136 -4.11 -7.18 29.33
N VAL A 137 -5.06 -7.77 28.61
CA VAL A 137 -6.18 -8.54 29.18
C VAL A 137 -5.70 -9.88 29.75
N PHE A 138 -4.73 -10.54 29.12
CA PHE A 138 -4.10 -11.74 29.67
C PHE A 138 -3.33 -11.45 30.97
N LYS A 139 -2.57 -10.34 31.02
CA LYS A 139 -1.85 -9.92 32.22
C LYS A 139 -2.79 -9.47 33.34
N ALA A 140 -3.89 -8.78 33.01
CA ALA A 140 -4.95 -8.44 33.97
C ALA A 140 -5.69 -9.70 34.48
N GLY A 141 -5.98 -10.66 33.60
CA GLY A 141 -6.58 -11.95 33.97
C GLY A 141 -5.65 -12.81 34.85
N MET A 142 -4.37 -12.91 34.50
CA MET A 142 -3.33 -13.59 35.29
C MET A 142 -3.11 -12.91 36.65
N TRP A 143 -3.20 -11.57 36.71
CA TRP A 143 -3.13 -10.81 37.96
C TRP A 143 -4.34 -11.08 38.87
N LEU A 144 -5.56 -11.17 38.31
CA LEU A 144 -6.76 -11.59 39.04
C LEU A 144 -6.67 -13.03 39.55
N VAL A 145 -6.13 -13.95 38.75
CA VAL A 145 -5.85 -15.33 39.19
C VAL A 145 -4.80 -15.36 40.30
N GLY A 146 -3.76 -14.52 40.22
CA GLY A 146 -2.76 -14.36 41.28
C GLY A 146 -3.35 -13.89 42.60
N ILE A 147 -4.25 -12.89 42.58
CA ILE A 147 -4.98 -12.43 43.77
C ILE A 147 -5.84 -13.54 44.36
N ALA A 148 -6.53 -14.31 43.51
CA ALA A 148 -7.35 -15.44 43.94
C ALA A 148 -6.52 -16.54 44.61
N ILE A 149 -5.35 -16.88 44.06
CA ILE A 149 -4.43 -17.87 44.62
C ILE A 149 -3.85 -17.40 45.96
N VAL A 150 -3.45 -16.12 46.07
CA VAL A 150 -2.97 -15.55 47.34
C VAL A 150 -4.07 -15.55 48.39
N GLY A 151 -5.31 -15.21 48.02
CA GLY A 151 -6.47 -15.30 48.92
C GLY A 151 -6.74 -16.74 49.39
N MET A 152 -6.64 -17.72 48.48
CA MET A 152 -6.80 -19.13 48.81
C MET A 152 -5.69 -19.63 49.77
N LEU A 153 -4.44 -19.25 49.53
CA LEU A 153 -3.31 -19.61 50.39
C LEU A 153 -3.41 -18.96 51.78
N ALA A 154 -3.85 -17.70 51.85
CA ALA A 154 -4.10 -17.02 53.13
C ALA A 154 -5.22 -17.71 53.93
N MET A 155 -6.27 -18.18 53.26
CA MET A 155 -7.37 -18.90 53.88
C MET A 155 -6.99 -20.30 54.34
N VAL A 156 -6.21 -21.04 53.54
CA VAL A 156 -5.62 -22.33 53.96
C VAL A 156 -4.68 -22.12 55.15
N GLY A 157 -3.87 -21.05 55.14
CA GLY A 157 -3.03 -20.66 56.27
C GLY A 157 -3.84 -20.36 57.54
N ALA A 158 -4.93 -19.62 57.43
CA ALA A 158 -5.84 -19.34 58.55
C ALA A 158 -6.49 -20.61 59.10
N LEU A 159 -6.90 -21.54 58.23
CA LEU A 159 -7.42 -22.86 58.61
C LEU A 159 -6.37 -23.72 59.31
N VAL A 160 -5.12 -23.69 58.85
CA VAL A 160 -4.00 -24.40 59.48
C VAL A 160 -3.69 -23.80 60.85
N LEU A 161 -3.69 -22.47 61.00
CA LEU A 161 -3.48 -21.78 62.29
C LEU A 161 -4.60 -22.06 63.30
N LEU A 162 -5.85 -22.18 62.83
CA LEU A 162 -6.98 -22.60 63.65
C LEU A 162 -6.87 -24.08 64.06
N ALA A 163 -6.52 -24.97 63.12
CA ALA A 163 -6.37 -26.40 63.39
C ALA A 163 -5.16 -26.73 64.29
N SER A 164 -4.13 -25.87 64.29
CA SER A 164 -2.94 -26.00 65.15
C SER A 164 -3.10 -25.33 66.53
N GLY A 165 -4.30 -24.84 66.85
CA GLY A 165 -4.65 -24.37 68.20
C GLY A 165 -4.09 -23.01 68.59
N TYR A 166 -3.58 -22.24 67.62
CA TYR A 166 -3.06 -20.88 67.89
C TYR A 166 -4.17 -19.82 68.06
N PHE A 167 -5.42 -20.13 67.68
CA PHE A 167 -6.58 -19.27 67.87
C PHE A 167 -7.79 -20.10 68.32
N GLU A 168 -8.40 -19.76 69.46
CA GLU A 168 -9.64 -20.40 69.94
C GLU A 168 -10.87 -19.65 69.42
N LEU A 169 -11.75 -20.35 68.70
CA LEU A 169 -13.03 -19.82 68.23
C LEU A 169 -14.11 -20.00 69.31
N SER A 170 -14.53 -18.87 69.89
CA SER A 170 -15.70 -18.78 70.76
C SER A 170 -16.97 -19.17 69.99
N ALA A 171 -17.73 -20.11 70.53
CA ALA A 171 -18.94 -20.67 69.93
C ALA A 171 -20.13 -19.70 70.03
N ASP A 172 -20.33 -18.86 69.01
CA ASP A 172 -21.66 -18.34 68.69
C ASP A 172 -21.90 -18.32 67.16
N ASN A 173 -22.94 -19.07 66.77
CA ASN A 173 -23.06 -19.75 65.48
C ASN A 173 -23.84 -18.94 64.42
N GLN A 174 -23.24 -17.88 63.90
CA GLN A 174 -23.64 -17.26 62.62
C GLN A 174 -22.46 -16.90 61.73
N PHE A 175 -21.30 -16.60 62.33
CA PHE A 175 -20.14 -16.11 61.58
C PHE A 175 -19.45 -17.21 60.77
N SER A 176 -19.36 -18.43 61.32
CA SER A 176 -18.70 -19.57 60.65
C SER A 176 -19.47 -20.02 59.40
N VAL A 177 -20.81 -20.09 59.48
CA VAL A 177 -21.66 -20.50 58.35
C VAL A 177 -21.65 -19.44 57.24
N ALA A 178 -21.68 -18.15 57.60
CA ALA A 178 -21.55 -17.05 56.64
C ALA A 178 -20.17 -17.02 55.97
N ALA A 179 -19.10 -17.30 56.72
CA ALA A 179 -17.75 -17.39 56.19
C ALA A 179 -17.61 -18.57 55.20
N PHE A 180 -18.08 -19.77 55.53
CA PHE A 180 -18.03 -20.91 54.61
C PHE A 180 -18.91 -20.71 53.36
N GLY A 181 -20.05 -20.03 53.47
CA GLY A 181 -20.91 -19.68 52.34
C GLY A 181 -20.28 -18.69 51.35
N LEU A 182 -19.61 -17.65 51.87
CA LEU A 182 -18.85 -16.67 51.07
C LEU A 182 -17.64 -17.32 50.37
N ILE A 183 -16.99 -18.27 51.05
CA ILE A 183 -15.86 -19.02 50.49
C ILE A 183 -16.33 -19.93 49.35
N GLY A 184 -17.45 -20.65 49.53
CA GLY A 184 -18.02 -21.51 48.49
C GLY A 184 -18.45 -20.74 47.24
N THR A 185 -18.99 -19.53 47.40
CA THR A 185 -19.36 -18.66 46.26
C THR A 185 -18.15 -18.09 45.54
N ALA A 186 -17.10 -17.70 46.26
CA ALA A 186 -15.85 -17.24 45.64
C ALA A 186 -15.17 -18.36 44.84
N VAL A 187 -15.10 -19.57 45.38
CA VAL A 187 -14.53 -20.73 44.67
C VAL A 187 -15.36 -21.11 43.45
N GLY A 188 -16.70 -21.10 43.56
CA GLY A 188 -17.59 -21.37 42.43
C GLY A 188 -17.47 -20.34 41.29
N PHE A 189 -17.33 -19.06 41.64
CA PHE A 189 -17.14 -17.98 40.68
C PHE A 189 -15.79 -18.08 39.94
N ILE A 190 -14.71 -18.43 40.65
CA ILE A 190 -13.38 -18.64 40.06
C ILE A 190 -13.40 -19.84 39.10
N ASN A 191 -14.07 -20.94 39.47
CA ASN A 191 -14.15 -22.13 38.63
C ASN A 191 -14.95 -21.87 37.32
N GLY A 192 -16.01 -21.06 37.40
CA GLY A 192 -16.80 -20.65 36.22
C GLY A 192 -16.03 -19.75 35.24
N ILE A 193 -15.21 -18.83 35.76
CA ILE A 193 -14.38 -17.95 34.91
C ILE A 193 -13.21 -18.74 34.31
N ALA A 194 -12.56 -19.63 35.07
CA ALA A 194 -11.47 -20.45 34.57
C ALA A 194 -11.89 -21.35 33.40
N GLY A 195 -13.05 -21.99 33.48
CA GLY A 195 -13.60 -22.81 32.38
C GLY A 195 -13.87 -21.99 31.12
N THR A 196 -14.34 -20.74 31.28
CA THR A 196 -14.62 -19.83 30.16
C THR A 196 -13.33 -19.35 29.49
N VAL A 197 -12.26 -19.10 30.26
CA VAL A 197 -10.95 -18.65 29.75
C VAL A 197 -10.17 -19.78 29.05
N VAL A 198 -10.24 -21.01 29.57
CA VAL A 198 -9.59 -22.17 28.96
C VAL A 198 -10.27 -22.56 27.65
N SER A 199 -11.61 -22.53 27.59
CA SER A 199 -12.39 -22.71 26.36
C SER A 199 -12.02 -21.68 25.28
N PHE A 200 -11.82 -20.42 25.68
CA PHE A 200 -11.50 -19.33 24.78
C PHE A 200 -10.10 -19.42 24.15
N TYR A 201 -9.10 -19.92 24.89
CA TYR A 201 -7.70 -19.98 24.42
C TYR A 201 -7.25 -21.34 23.87
N TRP A 202 -7.81 -22.46 24.37
CA TRP A 202 -7.41 -23.82 23.96
C TRP A 202 -8.52 -24.61 23.25
N GLY A 203 -9.69 -24.01 23.01
CA GLY A 203 -10.80 -24.65 22.28
C GLY A 203 -10.52 -24.97 20.80
N SER A 204 -9.43 -24.45 20.22
CA SER A 204 -9.08 -24.72 18.81
C SER A 204 -8.37 -26.07 18.58
N SER A 205 -7.81 -26.70 19.62
CA SER A 205 -7.16 -28.02 19.50
C SER A 205 -8.11 -29.21 19.67
N GLN A 206 -9.37 -28.98 20.05
CA GLN A 206 -10.40 -30.04 20.14
C GLN A 206 -11.29 -30.07 18.89
N GLY A 207 -11.58 -28.91 18.28
CA GLY A 207 -12.33 -28.83 17.03
C GLY A 207 -11.58 -29.36 15.79
N SER A 208 -10.25 -29.43 15.84
CA SER A 208 -9.43 -30.07 14.81
C SER A 208 -9.33 -31.58 14.99
N LYS A 209 -9.39 -32.10 16.22
CA LYS A 209 -9.55 -33.54 16.50
C LYS A 209 -10.94 -34.04 16.09
N GLU A 210 -12.01 -33.35 16.45
CA GLU A 210 -13.37 -33.77 16.06
C GLU A 210 -13.60 -33.71 14.55
N LYS A 211 -13.01 -32.73 13.84
CA LYS A 211 -13.03 -32.70 12.37
C LYS A 211 -12.12 -33.75 11.73
N SER A 212 -10.97 -34.05 12.34
CA SER A 212 -10.08 -35.10 11.82
C SER A 212 -10.67 -36.48 12.08
N ASP A 213 -11.28 -36.71 13.23
CA ASP A 213 -11.94 -37.95 13.61
C ASP A 213 -13.22 -38.16 12.76
N ALA A 214 -14.05 -37.12 12.55
CA ALA A 214 -15.20 -37.20 11.65
C ALA A 214 -14.82 -37.37 10.17
N MET A 215 -13.66 -36.83 9.75
CA MET A 215 -13.13 -36.98 8.39
C MET A 215 -12.46 -38.36 8.19
N VAL A 216 -11.85 -38.92 9.24
CA VAL A 216 -11.32 -40.29 9.27
C VAL A 216 -12.45 -41.32 9.31
N GLU A 217 -13.55 -41.06 10.04
CA GLU A 217 -14.76 -41.89 10.04
C GLU A 217 -15.41 -41.86 8.63
N SER A 218 -15.56 -40.67 8.04
CA SER A 218 -16.12 -40.52 6.68
C SER A 218 -15.23 -41.14 5.60
N MET A 219 -13.89 -41.11 5.77
CA MET A 219 -12.95 -41.76 4.85
C MET A 219 -12.92 -43.28 5.03
N LYS A 220 -13.17 -43.80 6.23
CA LYS A 220 -13.37 -45.24 6.48
C LYS A 220 -14.67 -45.74 5.85
N ASP A 221 -15.77 -45.00 6.01
CA ASP A 221 -17.05 -45.33 5.36
C ASP A 221 -16.94 -45.29 3.82
N LEU A 222 -16.16 -44.36 3.27
CA LEU A 222 -15.86 -44.28 1.83
C LEU A 222 -14.91 -45.39 1.34
N ALA A 223 -13.99 -45.86 2.18
CA ALA A 223 -13.06 -46.96 1.87
C ALA A 223 -13.75 -48.34 1.99
N GLU A 224 -14.69 -48.51 2.91
CA GLU A 224 -15.51 -49.72 3.01
C GLU A 224 -16.54 -49.80 1.87
N ALA A 225 -16.97 -48.66 1.32
CA ALA A 225 -17.86 -48.60 0.15
C ALA A 225 -17.17 -48.89 -1.20
N ARG A 226 -15.84 -48.95 -1.26
CA ARG A 226 -15.08 -49.32 -2.47
C ARG A 226 -13.90 -50.21 -2.11
N ASN A 227 -14.03 -51.51 -2.41
CA ASN A 227 -13.01 -52.55 -2.27
C ASN A 227 -11.66 -52.18 -2.96
N VAL A 228 -10.79 -51.41 -2.29
CA VAL A 228 -9.47 -51.04 -2.78
C VAL A 228 -8.41 -51.37 -1.71
N PRO A 229 -7.35 -52.12 -2.04
CA PRO A 229 -6.33 -52.53 -1.06
C PRO A 229 -5.41 -51.37 -0.62
N THR A 230 -5.02 -51.38 0.65
CA THR A 230 -4.25 -50.33 1.34
C THR A 230 -2.74 -50.40 1.05
N TYR A 231 -2.11 -49.22 0.88
CA TYR A 231 -0.67 -49.02 0.72
C TYR A 231 -0.07 -48.33 1.95
N THR A 232 1.07 -48.82 2.45
CA THR A 232 1.78 -48.29 3.63
C THR A 232 3.10 -47.60 3.22
N PRO A 233 3.33 -46.33 3.56
CA PRO A 233 4.62 -45.66 3.34
C PRO A 233 5.60 -45.83 4.53
N PRO A 234 6.92 -45.75 4.31
CA PRO A 234 7.96 -45.97 5.33
C PRO A 234 8.25 -44.74 6.21
N PRO A 235 8.86 -44.92 7.40
CA PRO A 235 9.03 -43.86 8.40
C PRO A 235 10.18 -42.89 8.08
N ILE A 236 9.96 -41.60 8.37
CA ILE A 236 10.92 -40.49 8.22
C ILE A 236 11.73 -40.34 9.51
N GLN A 237 13.07 -40.24 9.39
CA GLN A 237 14.00 -40.01 10.50
C GLN A 237 14.18 -38.51 10.82
N PRO A 238 14.37 -38.11 12.09
CA PRO A 238 14.62 -36.72 12.47
C PRO A 238 16.09 -36.28 12.26
N PRO A 239 16.36 -34.97 12.02
CA PRO A 239 17.70 -34.44 11.77
C PRO A 239 18.57 -34.33 13.05
N PRO A 240 19.91 -34.35 12.93
CA PRO A 240 20.83 -34.38 14.07
C PRO A 240 21.06 -33.03 14.74
N VAL A 241 21.30 -33.09 16.05
CA VAL A 241 21.59 -32.00 16.99
C VAL A 241 23.03 -31.50 16.81
N ALA A 242 23.22 -30.18 16.64
CA ALA A 242 24.54 -29.55 16.61
C ALA A 242 25.04 -29.25 18.04
N ALA A 243 26.28 -29.66 18.32
CA ALA A 243 26.96 -29.53 19.60
C ALA A 243 27.68 -28.18 19.77
N ASN A 244 27.73 -27.71 21.03
CA ASN A 244 28.47 -26.55 21.51
C ASN A 244 29.97 -26.58 21.15
N GLN A 245 30.53 -25.42 20.79
CA GLN A 245 31.97 -25.14 20.93
C GLN A 245 32.23 -23.72 21.49
N PRO A 246 33.36 -23.51 22.18
CA PRO A 246 33.51 -22.51 23.24
C PRO A 246 34.24 -21.23 22.81
N VAL A 247 34.05 -20.19 23.63
CA VAL A 247 34.68 -18.87 23.62
C VAL A 247 36.20 -18.97 23.84
N VAL A 248 37.00 -18.28 23.02
CA VAL A 248 38.44 -18.08 23.24
C VAL A 248 38.76 -16.58 23.29
N ALA A 249 39.50 -16.22 24.35
CA ALA A 249 39.96 -14.88 24.69
C ALA A 249 41.20 -14.43 23.89
N ALA A 250 41.37 -13.11 23.80
CA ALA A 250 42.48 -12.42 23.15
C ALA A 250 43.74 -12.35 24.03
N GLU A 251 44.95 -12.28 23.41
CA GLU A 251 46.12 -11.50 23.90
C GLU A 251 47.30 -11.43 22.86
N PRO A 252 48.39 -10.63 23.03
CA PRO A 252 48.66 -9.40 22.26
C PRO A 252 49.97 -9.40 21.43
N SER A 253 50.14 -8.46 20.46
CA SER A 253 51.48 -8.12 19.91
C SER A 253 51.58 -6.78 19.16
N THR A 254 52.42 -5.89 19.72
CA THR A 254 53.46 -5.02 19.12
C THR A 254 53.14 -3.94 18.07
N ALA A 255 53.45 -2.68 18.45
CA ALA A 255 53.63 -1.47 17.63
C ALA A 255 54.71 -1.62 16.54
N GLY A 256 54.67 -0.98 15.37
CA GLY A 256 53.71 -0.11 14.68
C GLY A 256 54.24 0.19 13.25
N PRO A 257 53.46 0.86 12.38
CA PRO A 257 53.98 2.08 11.79
C PRO A 257 53.02 3.27 11.93
N VAL A 258 53.63 4.44 11.79
CA VAL A 258 53.13 5.81 11.93
C VAL A 258 51.79 6.07 11.19
N SER A 259 50.85 6.68 11.95
CA SER A 259 49.64 7.44 11.58
C SER A 259 48.89 6.98 10.33
N THR A 260 48.01 5.98 10.50
CA THR A 260 47.03 5.63 9.48
C THR A 260 45.78 6.49 9.66
N GLY A 261 45.63 7.53 8.84
CA GLY A 261 44.33 8.20 8.65
C GLY A 261 43.24 7.20 8.27
N VAL A 262 41.97 7.62 8.32
CA VAL A 262 40.81 6.74 8.07
C VAL A 262 40.97 6.00 6.74
N ILE A 263 40.91 4.67 6.79
CA ILE A 263 40.90 3.82 5.59
C ILE A 263 39.64 4.16 4.78
N PRO A 264 39.77 4.57 3.50
CA PRO A 264 38.63 4.91 2.66
C PRO A 264 37.66 3.73 2.54
N ALA A 265 36.35 4.03 2.39
CA ALA A 265 35.40 2.97 2.07
C ALA A 265 35.67 2.39 0.68
N LYS A 266 35.41 1.08 0.50
CA LYS A 266 35.45 0.47 -0.83
C LYS A 266 34.36 1.10 -1.71
N LEU A 267 34.66 1.32 -2.98
CA LEU A 267 33.69 1.88 -3.93
C LEU A 267 32.45 0.97 -4.11
N SER A 268 32.60 -0.35 -3.93
CA SER A 268 31.50 -1.33 -3.98
C SER A 268 30.56 -1.27 -2.77
N LEU A 269 31.03 -0.74 -1.63
CA LEU A 269 30.28 -0.77 -0.36
C LEU A 269 28.92 -0.10 -0.50
N LEU A 270 28.83 0.99 -1.26
CA LEU A 270 27.58 1.72 -1.41
C LEU A 270 26.52 0.92 -2.17
N ALA A 271 26.93 0.14 -3.18
CA ALA A 271 26.05 -0.76 -3.90
C ALA A 271 25.63 -1.97 -3.04
N GLU A 272 26.54 -2.48 -2.20
CA GLU A 272 26.26 -3.57 -1.25
C GLU A 272 25.23 -3.16 -0.19
N LEU A 273 25.29 -1.90 0.28
CA LEU A 273 24.38 -1.36 1.30
C LEU A 273 23.03 -0.90 0.73
N LEU A 274 22.94 -0.67 -0.59
CA LEU A 274 21.75 -0.10 -1.21
C LEU A 274 20.45 -0.86 -0.88
N PRO A 275 20.39 -2.21 -0.93
CA PRO A 275 19.18 -2.94 -0.55
C PRO A 275 18.73 -2.72 0.89
N GLU A 276 19.68 -2.61 1.84
CA GLU A 276 19.38 -2.27 3.25
C GLU A 276 18.82 -0.85 3.34
N LEU A 277 19.49 0.10 2.68
CA LEU A 277 19.12 1.52 2.74
C LEU A 277 17.75 1.79 2.10
N THR A 278 17.40 1.12 1.00
CA THR A 278 16.14 1.36 0.26
C THR A 278 14.95 0.57 0.80
N THR A 279 15.17 -0.39 1.69
CA THR A 279 14.09 -1.15 2.34
C THR A 279 13.66 -0.43 3.63
N PRO A 280 12.35 -0.22 3.87
CA PRO A 280 11.88 0.35 5.13
C PRO A 280 12.44 -0.40 6.33
N HIS A 281 13.17 0.31 7.17
CA HIS A 281 13.82 -0.24 8.34
C HIS A 281 13.77 0.74 9.51
N LYS A 282 14.04 0.26 10.72
CA LYS A 282 14.05 1.07 11.94
C LYS A 282 15.17 0.60 12.85
N MET A 283 15.78 1.51 13.60
CA MET A 283 16.84 1.15 14.56
C MET A 283 16.27 0.57 15.86
N TYR A 284 15.12 1.07 16.29
CA TYR A 284 14.45 0.63 17.52
C TYR A 284 12.97 0.33 17.25
N PRO A 285 12.35 -0.60 17.98
CA PRO A 285 10.92 -0.90 17.81
C PRO A 285 10.02 0.33 17.96
N GLU A 286 10.42 1.27 18.85
CA GLU A 286 9.66 2.50 19.12
C GLU A 286 10.04 3.69 18.22
N SER A 287 10.95 3.50 17.26
CA SER A 287 11.28 4.54 16.27
C SER A 287 10.39 4.42 15.04
N VAL A 288 10.26 5.54 14.34
CA VAL A 288 9.75 5.59 12.97
C VAL A 288 10.53 4.61 12.09
N ASP A 289 9.86 4.03 11.10
CA ASP A 289 10.55 3.40 9.97
C ASP A 289 10.99 4.46 8.96
N TRP A 290 12.10 4.20 8.28
CA TRP A 290 12.56 5.03 7.17
C TRP A 290 13.25 4.20 6.11
N CYS A 291 13.39 4.79 4.92
CA CYS A 291 14.25 4.26 3.87
C CYS A 291 14.76 5.38 2.96
N LEU A 292 15.88 5.11 2.31
CA LEU A 292 16.43 5.92 1.24
C LEU A 292 15.58 5.79 -0.03
N THR A 293 15.29 6.92 -0.64
CA THR A 293 14.60 7.05 -1.94
C THR A 293 15.41 7.96 -2.86
N ALA A 294 15.03 8.03 -4.14
CA ALA A 294 15.69 8.92 -5.10
C ALA A 294 15.63 10.42 -4.72
N THR A 295 14.69 10.81 -3.85
CA THR A 295 14.49 12.21 -3.43
C THR A 295 14.93 12.50 -1.98
N GLY A 296 15.53 11.53 -1.28
CA GLY A 296 15.94 11.66 0.13
C GLY A 296 15.37 10.56 1.01
N ILE A 297 15.15 10.84 2.30
CA ILE A 297 14.67 9.85 3.28
C ILE A 297 13.15 9.90 3.40
N SER A 298 12.50 8.76 3.12
CA SER A 298 11.09 8.52 3.42
C SER A 298 10.95 8.12 4.88
N ILE A 299 9.95 8.67 5.59
CA ILE A 299 9.70 8.40 7.01
C ILE A 299 8.26 7.90 7.13
N GLU A 300 8.07 6.69 7.67
CA GLU A 300 6.76 6.01 7.78
C GLU A 300 6.03 5.94 6.42
N GLY A 301 6.79 5.78 5.33
CA GLY A 301 6.28 5.76 3.96
C GLY A 301 5.89 7.13 3.38
N ALA A 302 6.09 8.23 4.12
CA ALA A 302 5.90 9.57 3.60
C ALA A 302 7.03 9.97 2.64
N LEU A 303 6.73 10.77 1.62
CA LEU A 303 7.73 11.28 0.69
C LEU A 303 8.81 12.09 1.42
N ALA A 304 10.05 11.98 0.95
CA ALA A 304 11.15 12.81 1.44
C ALA A 304 10.85 14.29 1.19
N VAL A 305 11.01 15.13 2.23
CA VAL A 305 10.71 16.56 2.18
C VAL A 305 11.99 17.38 2.34
N GLY A 306 12.33 18.15 1.31
CA GLY A 306 13.41 19.14 1.33
C GLY A 306 13.01 20.46 1.98
N SER A 307 13.89 21.46 1.93
CA SER A 307 13.57 22.79 2.48
C SER A 307 12.43 23.45 1.71
N ALA A 308 11.73 24.38 2.37
CA ALA A 308 10.66 25.13 1.73
C ALA A 308 11.22 26.03 0.62
N GLY A 309 10.69 25.90 -0.59
CA GLY A 309 11.10 26.71 -1.75
C GLY A 309 12.26 26.09 -2.53
N LYS A 310 13.03 26.94 -3.22
CA LYS A 310 14.22 26.49 -3.98
C LYS A 310 15.35 26.14 -3.01
N PRO A 311 16.23 25.16 -3.32
CA PRO A 311 17.33 24.74 -2.45
C PRO A 311 18.51 25.73 -2.49
N ALA A 312 18.25 27.00 -2.20
CA ALA A 312 19.23 28.07 -2.36
C ALA A 312 20.51 27.80 -1.54
N THR A 313 20.35 27.33 -0.29
CA THR A 313 21.48 26.99 0.59
C THR A 313 22.35 25.88 0.02
N VAL A 314 21.74 24.78 -0.44
CA VAL A 314 22.48 23.64 -1.00
C VAL A 314 23.17 24.01 -2.31
N ARG A 315 22.52 24.78 -3.19
CA ARG A 315 23.16 25.28 -4.41
C ARG A 315 24.30 26.27 -4.13
N ASP A 316 24.16 27.14 -3.13
CA ASP A 316 25.22 28.05 -2.73
C ASP A 316 26.43 27.30 -2.16
N ILE A 317 26.20 26.31 -1.30
CA ILE A 317 27.25 25.41 -0.80
C ILE A 317 27.93 24.69 -1.95
N TRP A 318 27.16 24.12 -2.88
CA TRP A 318 27.72 23.42 -4.04
C TRP A 318 28.53 24.35 -4.94
N SER A 319 28.02 25.53 -5.25
CA SER A 319 28.72 26.52 -6.07
C SER A 319 30.05 26.97 -5.47
N LYS A 320 30.17 27.02 -4.14
CA LYS A 320 31.39 27.50 -3.45
C LYS A 320 32.38 26.38 -3.15
N TYR A 321 31.88 25.19 -2.82
CA TYR A 321 32.68 24.14 -2.23
C TYR A 321 32.57 22.78 -2.92
N GLY A 322 31.80 22.67 -4.02
CA GLY A 322 31.53 21.41 -4.71
C GLY A 322 32.80 20.65 -5.14
N GLU A 323 33.83 21.37 -5.61
CA GLU A 323 35.13 20.76 -5.93
C GLU A 323 35.82 20.17 -4.69
N LEU A 324 35.78 20.87 -3.56
CA LEU A 324 36.35 20.41 -2.30
C LEU A 324 35.57 19.21 -1.75
N CYS A 325 34.24 19.25 -1.80
CA CYS A 325 33.36 18.14 -1.44
C CYS A 325 33.62 16.91 -2.32
N THR A 326 33.80 17.09 -3.64
CA THR A 326 34.09 16.01 -4.58
C THR A 326 35.43 15.34 -4.29
N ARG A 327 36.47 16.16 -4.07
CA ARG A 327 37.81 15.66 -3.70
C ARG A 327 37.75 14.85 -2.40
N SER A 328 37.08 15.36 -1.39
CA SER A 328 36.96 14.69 -0.09
C SER A 328 36.11 13.41 -0.16
N ALA A 329 34.98 13.44 -0.89
CA ALA A 329 34.12 12.28 -1.14
C ALA A 329 34.91 11.09 -1.71
N LYS A 330 35.75 11.35 -2.72
CA LYS A 330 36.64 10.33 -3.31
C LYS A 330 37.70 9.85 -2.34
N GLN A 331 38.35 10.79 -1.64
CA GLN A 331 39.43 10.46 -0.72
C GLN A 331 38.97 9.53 0.40
N TYR A 332 37.75 9.69 0.91
CA TYR A 332 37.26 8.94 2.07
C TYR A 332 36.19 7.90 1.73
N GLY A 333 35.70 7.85 0.49
CA GLY A 333 34.65 6.93 0.07
C GLY A 333 33.29 7.25 0.66
N VAL A 334 32.99 8.53 0.89
CA VAL A 334 31.73 8.99 1.50
C VAL A 334 30.79 9.54 0.42
N PRO A 335 29.50 9.19 0.43
CA PRO A 335 28.51 9.80 -0.45
C PRO A 335 28.50 11.32 -0.36
N ILE A 336 28.66 11.98 -1.51
CA ILE A 336 28.81 13.44 -1.58
C ILE A 336 27.60 14.19 -1.02
N GLU A 337 26.40 13.62 -1.11
CA GLU A 337 25.17 14.20 -0.57
C GLU A 337 25.19 14.29 0.96
N LEU A 338 25.83 13.33 1.64
CA LEU A 338 26.00 13.37 3.09
C LEU A 338 26.92 14.51 3.51
N ILE A 339 27.98 14.78 2.74
CA ILE A 339 28.93 15.87 3.03
C ILE A 339 28.21 17.22 2.93
N VAL A 340 27.49 17.46 1.84
CA VAL A 340 26.76 18.70 1.61
C VAL A 340 25.64 18.89 2.63
N ALA A 341 24.89 17.83 2.96
CA ALA A 341 23.87 17.86 4.01
C ALA A 341 24.46 18.19 5.38
N THR A 342 25.64 17.65 5.73
CA THR A 342 26.34 18.01 6.96
C THR A 342 26.72 19.49 6.97
N ILE A 343 27.32 20.03 5.91
CA ILE A 343 27.67 21.46 5.83
C ILE A 343 26.43 22.35 6.02
N ALA A 344 25.33 22.00 5.34
CA ALA A 344 24.07 22.75 5.43
C ALA A 344 23.47 22.72 6.85
N THR A 345 23.55 21.56 7.50
CA THR A 345 23.04 21.34 8.86
C THR A 345 23.85 22.08 9.90
N GLU A 346 25.18 22.04 9.79
CA GLU A 346 26.12 22.52 10.80
C GLU A 346 26.38 24.03 10.72
N SER A 347 26.59 24.57 9.52
CA SER A 347 26.98 25.97 9.34
C SER A 347 26.14 26.76 8.35
N SER A 348 25.23 26.09 7.62
CA SER A 348 24.55 26.68 6.45
C SER A 348 25.53 27.24 5.42
N GLY A 349 26.71 26.63 5.28
CA GLY A 349 27.74 27.01 4.31
C GLY A 349 28.68 28.13 4.76
N LYS A 350 28.68 28.48 6.06
CA LYS A 350 29.53 29.54 6.63
C LYS A 350 30.85 28.96 7.14
N PRO A 351 32.01 29.33 6.56
CA PRO A 351 33.29 28.71 6.89
C PRO A 351 33.94 29.25 8.17
N ASP A 352 33.46 30.37 8.71
CA ASP A 352 34.05 31.10 9.82
C ASP A 352 33.32 30.91 11.17
N VAL A 353 32.42 29.92 11.25
CA VAL A 353 31.61 29.66 12.45
C VAL A 353 32.45 28.94 13.51
N ARG A 354 32.38 29.43 14.75
CA ARG A 354 32.95 28.80 15.95
C ARG A 354 31.90 28.63 17.03
N ARG A 355 31.90 27.48 17.68
CA ARG A 355 31.07 27.20 18.85
C ARG A 355 31.93 26.62 19.98
N PRO A 356 32.11 27.34 21.10
CA PRO A 356 32.80 26.81 22.27
C PRO A 356 32.05 25.63 22.90
N GLU A 357 32.76 24.56 23.25
CA GLU A 357 32.22 23.35 23.90
C GLU A 357 32.89 23.13 25.27
N PRO A 358 32.61 24.01 26.25
CA PRO A 358 33.35 24.07 27.51
C PRO A 358 33.23 22.80 28.35
N LYS A 359 32.14 22.04 28.19
CA LYS A 359 31.91 20.77 28.91
C LYS A 359 32.96 19.70 28.59
N ILE A 360 33.48 19.73 27.36
CA ILE A 360 34.50 18.77 26.88
C ILE A 360 35.85 19.46 26.62
N LYS A 361 35.98 20.75 26.97
CA LYS A 361 37.18 21.58 26.78
C LYS A 361 37.67 21.57 25.32
N ASP A 362 36.73 21.70 24.39
CA ASP A 362 36.98 21.74 22.94
C ASP A 362 36.14 22.85 22.28
N GLU A 363 36.21 22.96 20.96
CA GLU A 363 35.36 23.83 20.14
C GLU A 363 35.00 23.17 18.81
N SER A 364 33.80 23.45 18.31
CA SER A 364 33.36 23.11 16.94
C SER A 364 33.69 24.27 16.00
N VAL A 365 34.39 24.00 14.89
CA VAL A 365 34.90 25.05 14.00
C VAL A 365 34.66 24.74 12.52
N GLY A 366 34.39 25.78 11.74
CA GLY A 366 34.38 25.71 10.28
C GLY A 366 33.07 25.22 9.65
N LEU A 367 33.12 24.93 8.35
CA LEU A 367 31.96 24.51 7.55
C LEU A 367 31.22 23.30 8.12
N MET A 368 31.95 22.29 8.59
CA MET A 368 31.37 21.04 9.10
C MET A 368 31.23 21.02 10.63
N GLN A 369 31.56 22.12 11.33
CA GLN A 369 31.53 22.25 12.79
C GLN A 369 32.15 21.06 13.55
N THR A 370 33.18 20.45 12.98
CA THR A 370 33.89 19.33 13.62
C THR A 370 34.64 19.83 14.84
N LEU A 371 34.62 19.06 15.93
CA LEU A 371 35.43 19.33 17.13
C LEU A 371 36.93 19.25 16.78
N VAL A 372 37.77 20.09 17.37
CA VAL A 372 39.23 20.08 17.08
C VAL A 372 39.84 18.74 17.46
N GLY A 373 39.46 18.16 18.60
CA GLY A 373 39.88 16.83 19.02
C GLY A 373 39.45 15.74 18.02
N THR A 374 38.21 15.80 17.55
CA THR A 374 37.68 14.88 16.53
C THR A 374 38.41 15.02 15.20
N ALA A 375 38.73 16.25 14.77
CA ALA A 375 39.48 16.48 13.54
C ALA A 375 40.91 15.93 13.62
N ARG A 376 41.61 16.10 14.76
CA ARG A 376 42.94 15.51 15.00
C ARG A 376 42.92 14.00 14.86
N ASP A 377 41.92 13.37 15.48
CA ASP A 377 41.73 11.93 15.47
C ASP A 377 41.35 11.41 14.07
N ALA A 378 40.36 12.01 13.41
CA ALA A 378 39.90 11.60 12.08
C ALA A 378 40.97 11.78 10.99
N LEU A 379 41.77 12.86 11.07
CA LEU A 379 42.83 13.14 10.10
C LEU A 379 44.20 12.56 10.48
N GLY A 380 44.35 12.02 11.70
CA GLY A 380 45.65 11.56 12.20
C GLY A 380 46.69 12.68 12.36
N ARG A 381 46.25 13.92 12.58
CA ARG A 381 47.10 15.13 12.65
C ARG A 381 47.01 15.79 14.02
N GLN A 382 47.82 15.34 14.96
CA GLN A 382 47.79 15.79 16.36
C GLN A 382 48.10 17.28 16.56
N SER A 383 48.78 17.93 15.61
CA SER A 383 49.14 19.35 15.67
C SER A 383 48.03 20.30 15.22
N LEU A 384 46.90 19.82 14.71
CA LEU A 384 45.80 20.67 14.24
C LEU A 384 45.27 21.58 15.35
N LYS A 385 45.01 22.83 15.00
CA LYS A 385 44.37 23.84 15.84
C LYS A 385 43.00 24.20 15.27
N GLY A 386 42.15 24.81 16.09
CA GLY A 386 40.84 25.26 15.63
C GLY A 386 40.93 26.25 14.46
N ASP A 387 41.94 27.12 14.41
CA ASP A 387 42.17 28.05 13.29
C ASP A 387 42.38 27.35 11.95
N ASP A 388 42.99 26.16 11.95
CA ASP A 388 43.21 25.41 10.72
C ASP A 388 41.86 24.95 10.10
N LEU A 389 40.83 24.70 10.93
CA LEU A 389 39.50 24.28 10.48
C LEU A 389 38.65 25.43 9.91
N LEU A 390 39.12 26.67 9.96
CA LEU A 390 38.50 27.79 9.22
C LEU A 390 38.79 27.69 7.71
N ASP A 391 39.82 26.92 7.31
CA ASP A 391 40.03 26.56 5.92
C ASP A 391 38.89 25.61 5.45
N PRO A 392 38.11 25.99 4.42
CA PRO A 392 37.01 25.17 3.92
C PRO A 392 37.45 23.76 3.51
N GLY A 393 38.62 23.61 2.89
CA GLY A 393 39.13 22.33 2.43
C GLY A 393 39.41 21.39 3.60
N LEU A 394 40.13 21.88 4.61
CA LEU A 394 40.46 21.10 5.79
C LEU A 394 39.23 20.80 6.66
N SER A 395 38.29 21.73 6.77
CA SER A 395 37.01 21.49 7.46
C SER A 395 36.22 20.37 6.79
N ILE A 396 36.14 20.39 5.45
CA ILE A 396 35.47 19.36 4.66
C ILE A 396 36.17 18.01 4.79
N ASP A 397 37.51 17.97 4.75
CA ASP A 397 38.28 16.74 4.93
C ASP A 397 38.08 16.16 6.33
N ALA A 398 38.13 16.99 7.38
CA ALA A 398 37.95 16.56 8.76
C ALA A 398 36.56 15.93 9.02
N GLY A 399 35.49 16.62 8.62
CA GLY A 399 34.13 16.12 8.80
C GLY A 399 33.84 14.89 7.94
N THR A 400 34.33 14.85 6.71
CA THR A 400 34.15 13.69 5.82
C THR A 400 34.92 12.46 6.33
N ALA A 401 36.16 12.65 6.79
CA ALA A 401 36.92 11.57 7.44
C ALA A 401 36.19 11.03 8.67
N TYR A 402 35.54 11.91 9.45
CA TYR A 402 34.76 11.49 10.61
C TYR A 402 33.52 10.66 10.23
N ILE A 403 32.76 11.08 9.20
CA ILE A 403 31.65 10.28 8.64
C ILE A 403 32.16 8.90 8.19
N ALA A 404 33.29 8.88 7.46
CA ALA A 404 33.90 7.63 7.02
C ALA A 404 34.30 6.73 8.20
N LYS A 405 34.83 7.28 9.29
CA LYS A 405 35.20 6.51 10.51
C LYS A 405 33.98 5.84 11.15
N GLN A 406 32.80 6.47 11.08
CA GLN A 406 31.57 5.97 11.68
C GLN A 406 30.80 4.96 10.82
N ARG A 407 31.20 4.77 9.54
CA ARG A 407 30.47 3.96 8.54
C ARG A 407 30.14 2.53 8.99
N GLY A 408 30.98 1.90 9.81
CA GLY A 408 30.75 0.53 10.30
C GLY A 408 29.51 0.40 11.19
N ASN A 409 29.03 1.50 11.77
CA ASN A 409 27.80 1.53 12.56
C ASN A 409 26.67 2.25 11.82
N THR A 410 26.99 3.25 11.01
CA THR A 410 25.98 4.08 10.33
C THR A 410 25.55 3.53 8.98
N HIS A 411 26.38 2.71 8.32
CA HIS A 411 26.12 2.17 6.98
C HIS A 411 25.80 3.26 5.94
N PHE A 412 26.30 4.48 6.14
CA PHE A 412 25.94 5.67 5.35
C PHE A 412 24.43 5.97 5.30
N ASP A 413 23.64 5.39 6.20
CA ASP A 413 22.24 5.71 6.39
C ASP A 413 22.10 7.14 6.95
N ALA A 414 21.41 8.02 6.23
CA ALA A 414 21.42 9.46 6.54
C ALA A 414 20.94 9.80 7.96
N PRO A 415 19.81 9.26 8.47
CA PRO A 415 19.42 9.44 9.88
C PRO A 415 20.47 8.93 10.88
N ARG A 416 21.09 7.77 10.63
CA ARG A 416 22.16 7.25 11.49
C ARG A 416 23.40 8.14 11.43
N VAL A 417 23.79 8.62 10.25
CA VAL A 417 24.92 9.55 10.08
C VAL A 417 24.66 10.85 10.84
N ALA A 418 23.47 11.45 10.70
CA ALA A 418 23.11 12.67 11.42
C ALA A 418 23.21 12.51 12.94
N ALA A 419 22.66 11.42 13.48
CA ALA A 419 22.71 11.14 14.91
C ALA A 419 24.14 10.90 15.40
N ALA A 420 24.91 10.04 14.70
CA ALA A 420 26.27 9.70 15.10
C ALA A 420 27.23 10.88 14.96
N TYR A 421 27.08 11.72 13.94
CA TYR A 421 27.92 12.90 13.74
C TYR A 421 27.71 13.91 14.87
N ASN A 422 26.45 14.14 15.24
CA ASN A 422 26.07 15.12 16.26
C ASN A 422 26.33 14.66 17.70
N ALA A 423 26.03 13.40 18.03
CA ALA A 423 26.14 12.86 19.38
C ALA A 423 27.42 12.04 19.63
N GLY A 424 28.27 11.92 18.61
CA GLY A 424 29.53 11.17 18.61
C GLY A 424 29.40 9.66 18.40
N SER A 425 28.19 9.10 18.60
CA SER A 425 27.89 7.67 18.42
C SER A 425 26.38 7.43 18.34
N LEU A 426 25.97 6.30 17.77
CA LEU A 426 24.58 5.85 17.79
C LEU A 426 24.19 5.37 19.19
N ARG A 427 23.25 6.07 19.82
CA ARG A 427 22.71 5.74 21.15
C ARG A 427 21.20 5.93 21.16
N LYS A 428 20.49 5.20 22.02
CA LYS A 428 19.04 5.32 22.17
C LYS A 428 18.68 6.59 22.95
N ASP A 429 17.63 7.28 22.50
CA ASP A 429 16.93 8.33 23.23
C ASP A 429 15.48 7.89 23.47
N ALA A 430 15.09 7.81 24.74
CA ALA A 430 13.78 7.29 25.14
C ALA A 430 12.66 8.34 25.08
N ALA A 431 12.96 9.61 24.82
CA ALA A 431 11.95 10.66 24.78
C ALA A 431 10.95 10.44 23.64
N GLU A 432 9.66 10.52 23.94
CA GLU A 432 8.57 10.34 22.95
C GLU A 432 8.58 11.38 21.84
N ALA A 433 9.00 12.61 22.14
CA ALA A 433 9.13 13.68 21.15
C ALA A 433 10.24 13.41 20.11
N ASN A 434 11.20 12.53 20.41
CA ASN A 434 12.22 12.11 19.45
C ASN A 434 11.75 10.89 18.64
N ARG A 435 11.12 11.14 17.49
CA ARG A 435 10.58 10.10 16.59
C ARG A 435 11.60 9.07 16.13
N TRP A 436 12.88 9.44 16.06
CA TRP A 436 13.96 8.57 15.62
C TRP A 436 14.45 7.62 16.70
N ARG A 437 14.18 7.92 17.98
CA ARG A 437 14.78 7.26 19.16
C ARG A 437 16.31 7.20 19.12
N LEU A 438 16.93 8.05 18.31
CA LEU A 438 18.37 8.20 18.16
C LEU A 438 18.79 9.48 18.90
N LEU A 439 19.79 9.35 19.77
CA LEU A 439 20.32 10.48 20.52
C LEU A 439 20.92 11.52 19.57
N CYS A 440 20.40 12.74 19.66
CA CYS A 440 20.97 13.94 19.07
C CYS A 440 20.76 15.13 20.02
N TYR A 441 21.47 16.23 19.81
CA TYR A 441 21.37 17.45 20.59
C TYR A 441 20.61 18.54 19.79
N PRO A 442 19.61 19.21 20.41
CA PRO A 442 19.16 19.06 21.80
C PRO A 442 18.47 17.70 22.07
N THR A 443 18.78 17.12 23.23
CA THR A 443 18.28 15.80 23.66
C THR A 443 16.76 15.79 23.73
N GLY A 444 16.17 14.65 23.41
CA GLY A 444 14.74 14.42 23.53
C GLY A 444 13.89 14.98 22.39
N THR A 445 14.50 15.54 21.34
CA THR A 445 13.75 16.23 20.27
C THR A 445 13.83 15.55 18.90
N GLY A 446 14.96 14.96 18.52
CA GLY A 446 15.18 14.51 17.13
C GLY A 446 15.44 15.64 16.12
N ASN A 447 15.36 16.92 16.54
CA ASN A 447 15.38 18.09 15.65
C ASN A 447 16.62 18.18 14.75
N HIS A 448 17.79 17.75 15.26
CA HIS A 448 19.01 17.76 14.47
C HIS A 448 18.91 16.78 13.29
N ILE A 449 18.37 15.58 13.52
CA ILE A 449 18.18 14.56 12.49
C ILE A 449 17.14 15.03 11.48
N ASP A 450 16.05 15.66 11.94
CA ASP A 450 15.03 16.23 11.06
C ASP A 450 15.63 17.30 10.12
N LYS A 451 16.39 18.24 10.69
CA LYS A 451 17.08 19.29 9.91
C LYS A 451 18.03 18.66 8.89
N PHE A 452 18.80 17.65 9.30
CA PHE A 452 19.72 16.95 8.41
C PHE A 452 19.00 16.27 7.25
N VAL A 453 17.93 15.52 7.54
CA VAL A 453 17.14 14.81 6.53
C VAL A 453 16.53 15.78 5.51
N THR A 454 16.08 16.96 5.96
CA THR A 454 15.61 18.02 5.07
C THR A 454 16.71 18.51 4.12
N TRP A 455 17.90 18.82 4.64
CA TRP A 455 19.03 19.23 3.79
C TRP A 455 19.54 18.12 2.89
N PHE A 456 19.48 16.88 3.37
CA PHE A 456 19.84 15.70 2.60
C PHE A 456 18.90 15.48 1.41
N ALA A 457 17.60 15.69 1.58
CA ALA A 457 16.64 15.64 0.46
C ALA A 457 16.94 16.72 -0.60
N ASP A 458 17.30 17.94 -0.18
CA ASP A 458 17.76 18.96 -1.13
C ASP A 458 19.09 18.62 -1.79
N ALA A 459 20.05 18.05 -1.05
CA ALA A 459 21.32 17.58 -1.59
C ALA A 459 21.12 16.47 -2.63
N MET A 460 20.27 15.48 -2.35
CA MET A 460 19.91 14.42 -3.31
C MET A 460 19.30 15.00 -4.59
N ARG A 461 18.40 15.97 -4.46
CA ARG A 461 17.76 16.61 -5.59
C ARG A 461 18.74 17.43 -6.44
N VAL A 462 19.54 18.30 -5.82
CA VAL A 462 20.51 19.13 -6.56
C VAL A 462 21.62 18.24 -7.15
N SER A 463 22.06 17.21 -6.43
CA SER A 463 23.02 16.22 -6.93
C SER A 463 22.56 15.54 -8.21
N GLY A 464 21.29 15.14 -8.28
CA GLY A 464 20.69 14.58 -9.49
C GLY A 464 20.55 15.60 -10.64
N GLU A 465 20.12 16.83 -10.33
CA GLU A 465 19.93 17.88 -11.35
C GLU A 465 21.24 18.37 -11.97
N GLU A 466 22.30 18.50 -11.17
CA GLU A 466 23.60 19.05 -11.58
C GLU A 466 24.68 17.97 -11.79
N ASN A 467 24.30 16.69 -11.66
CA ASN A 467 25.16 15.52 -11.84
C ASN A 467 26.48 15.62 -11.07
N TRP A 468 26.41 15.74 -9.74
CA TRP A 468 27.59 15.92 -8.89
C TRP A 468 28.60 14.77 -8.97
N ALA A 469 28.15 13.58 -9.38
CA ALA A 469 28.99 12.41 -9.63
C ALA A 469 29.57 12.35 -11.06
N ALA A 470 29.60 13.47 -11.80
CA ALA A 470 30.14 13.52 -13.15
C ALA A 470 31.61 13.06 -13.24
N SER A 471 32.37 13.22 -12.15
CA SER A 471 33.72 12.68 -12.09
C SER A 471 33.70 11.19 -11.71
N PRO A 472 34.46 10.34 -12.44
CA PRO A 472 34.65 8.94 -12.08
C PRO A 472 35.06 8.78 -10.61
N ASP A 473 34.58 7.70 -10.00
CA ASP A 473 34.88 7.26 -8.63
C ASP A 473 34.36 8.17 -7.50
N THR A 474 33.52 9.17 -7.81
CA THR A 474 32.85 9.98 -6.77
C THR A 474 31.67 9.19 -6.19
N PRO A 475 31.70 8.79 -4.91
CA PRO A 475 30.56 8.09 -4.30
C PRO A 475 29.37 9.05 -4.22
N SER A 476 28.22 8.62 -4.72
CA SER A 476 27.00 9.42 -4.71
C SER A 476 25.79 8.52 -4.62
N LEU A 477 24.93 8.79 -3.64
CA LEU A 477 23.67 8.07 -3.48
C LEU A 477 22.69 8.45 -4.59
N ALA A 478 22.66 9.72 -5.01
CA ALA A 478 21.82 10.15 -6.13
C ALA A 478 22.25 9.49 -7.45
N ALA A 479 23.57 9.35 -7.67
CA ALA A 479 24.11 8.67 -8.84
C ALA A 479 23.83 7.17 -8.83
N LEU A 480 23.65 6.51 -7.68
CA LEU A 480 23.20 5.10 -7.70
C LEU A 480 21.76 4.94 -8.17
N PHE A 481 20.92 5.96 -7.97
CA PHE A 481 19.61 6.05 -8.63
C PHE A 481 19.72 6.49 -10.11
N GLY A 482 20.86 7.09 -10.50
CA GLY A 482 21.17 7.57 -11.85
C GLY A 482 22.15 6.71 -12.69
N GLN A 483 22.76 5.65 -12.16
CA GLN A 483 23.72 4.81 -12.90
C GLN A 483 23.03 3.67 -13.67
N THR A 484 21.70 3.64 -13.66
CA THR A 484 20.87 3.03 -14.72
C THR A 484 20.62 3.98 -15.89
N THR A 485 21.15 5.21 -15.88
CA THR A 485 21.03 6.18 -16.97
C THR A 485 22.39 6.72 -17.41
N GLY A 486 22.83 6.30 -18.61
CA GLY A 486 23.92 6.96 -19.32
C GLY A 486 23.65 8.47 -19.48
N GLN A 487 24.72 9.25 -19.43
CA GLN A 487 24.78 10.72 -19.49
C GLN A 487 23.64 11.42 -20.28
N PRO A 488 23.14 12.55 -19.78
CA PRO A 488 22.00 13.25 -20.34
C PRO A 488 22.39 13.95 -21.65
N ARG A 489 21.91 13.42 -22.78
CA ARG A 489 21.51 14.34 -23.86
C ARG A 489 20.40 15.18 -23.28
N SER A 490 20.57 16.50 -23.29
CA SER A 490 19.59 17.52 -22.94
C SER A 490 18.15 17.07 -23.27
N VAL A 491 17.44 16.51 -22.29
CA VAL A 491 16.01 16.27 -22.40
C VAL A 491 15.35 17.54 -21.88
N GLN A 492 15.04 18.42 -22.83
CA GLN A 492 13.98 19.40 -22.65
C GLN A 492 12.72 18.70 -22.11
N PRO A 493 11.82 19.43 -21.41
CA PRO A 493 10.62 18.86 -20.78
C PRO A 493 9.97 17.87 -21.73
N VAL A 494 9.78 16.63 -21.29
CA VAL A 494 9.19 15.59 -22.13
C VAL A 494 7.79 16.05 -22.49
N ALA A 495 7.64 16.56 -23.72
CA ALA A 495 6.35 16.78 -24.35
C ALA A 495 5.67 15.41 -24.51
N SER A 496 4.82 15.08 -23.55
CA SER A 496 3.90 13.96 -23.57
C SER A 496 2.81 14.23 -24.59
N ALA A 497 3.00 13.80 -25.85
CA ALA A 497 2.03 13.97 -26.94
C ALA A 497 1.25 15.31 -26.83
N ALA A 498 1.99 16.39 -26.57
CA ALA A 498 1.39 17.69 -26.34
C ALA A 498 0.99 18.20 -27.72
N GLY A 499 -0.31 18.21 -28.01
CA GLY A 499 -0.81 19.26 -28.88
C GLY A 499 -0.38 20.57 -28.23
N ASP A 500 0.18 21.49 -29.02
CA ASP A 500 0.71 22.78 -28.56
C ASP A 500 -0.15 23.35 -27.41
N THR A 501 0.35 23.22 -26.18
CA THR A 501 -0.36 23.70 -24.97
C THR A 501 -0.59 25.21 -25.03
N ALA A 502 0.19 25.90 -25.87
CA ALA A 502 0.05 27.30 -26.21
C ALA A 502 -1.20 27.62 -27.06
N ALA A 503 -1.72 26.67 -27.83
CA ALA A 503 -2.89 26.85 -28.70
C ALA A 503 -4.22 26.49 -28.03
N LEU A 504 -4.19 25.66 -26.96
CA LEU A 504 -5.39 25.27 -26.22
C LEU A 504 -5.83 26.36 -25.24
N THR A 505 -7.13 26.62 -25.16
CA THR A 505 -7.72 27.62 -24.25
C THR A 505 -8.79 27.00 -23.34
N GLY A 506 -9.08 27.64 -22.21
CA GLY A 506 -10.14 27.22 -21.29
C GLY A 506 -9.93 25.81 -20.72
N ASP A 507 -11.00 25.02 -20.69
CA ASP A 507 -11.05 23.68 -20.08
C ASP A 507 -10.08 22.69 -20.73
N LYS A 508 -9.92 22.74 -22.06
CA LYS A 508 -8.97 21.87 -22.78
C LYS A 508 -7.53 22.08 -22.32
N ARG A 509 -7.15 23.33 -22.02
CA ARG A 509 -5.82 23.65 -21.51
C ARG A 509 -5.61 23.05 -20.12
N ILE A 510 -6.60 23.18 -19.25
CA ILE A 510 -6.54 22.64 -17.88
C ILE A 510 -6.46 21.12 -17.91
N GLN A 511 -7.29 20.47 -18.73
CA GLN A 511 -7.25 19.02 -18.93
C GLN A 511 -5.88 18.57 -19.42
N GLN A 512 -5.31 19.24 -20.43
CA GLN A 512 -3.97 18.93 -20.93
C GLN A 512 -2.91 19.06 -19.84
N MET A 513 -2.96 20.12 -19.02
CA MET A 513 -2.01 20.28 -17.91
C MET A 513 -2.17 19.18 -16.86
N LEU A 514 -3.40 18.77 -16.52
CA LEU A 514 -3.65 17.62 -15.65
C LEU A 514 -3.12 16.31 -16.28
N SER A 515 -3.20 16.17 -17.60
CA SER A 515 -2.63 15.04 -18.34
C SER A 515 -1.12 14.99 -18.29
N ASP A 516 -0.45 16.12 -18.54
CA ASP A 516 1.01 16.23 -18.48
C ASP A 516 1.52 15.93 -17.05
N LEU A 517 0.74 16.33 -16.04
CA LEU A 517 1.01 16.01 -14.64
C LEU A 517 0.67 14.56 -14.24
N GLY A 518 0.03 13.78 -15.11
CA GLY A 518 -0.26 12.36 -14.90
C GLY A 518 -1.55 12.03 -14.15
N TYR A 519 -2.46 13.00 -14.00
CA TYR A 519 -3.74 12.84 -13.30
C TYR A 519 -4.90 12.46 -14.24
N LEU A 520 -4.93 13.03 -15.44
CA LEU A 520 -6.05 12.89 -16.38
C LEU A 520 -5.57 12.29 -17.70
N ASP A 521 -6.27 11.30 -18.21
CA ASP A 521 -5.93 10.65 -19.46
C ASP A 521 -6.21 11.55 -20.70
N PRO A 522 -5.26 11.67 -21.64
CA PRO A 522 -5.45 12.41 -22.89
C PRO A 522 -6.37 11.67 -23.87
N PRO A 523 -6.86 12.33 -24.95
CA PRO A 523 -6.71 13.75 -25.24
C PRO A 523 -7.70 14.61 -24.45
N PRO A 524 -7.43 15.93 -24.30
CA PRO A 524 -8.40 16.87 -23.76
C PRO A 524 -9.58 17.05 -24.74
N ASP A 525 -10.79 16.77 -24.28
CA ASP A 525 -12.03 16.88 -25.05
C ASP A 525 -12.71 18.25 -24.87
N GLY A 526 -12.38 18.97 -23.80
CA GLY A 526 -13.00 20.24 -23.40
C GLY A 526 -14.23 20.05 -22.51
N ASP A 527 -14.64 18.80 -22.27
CA ASP A 527 -15.78 18.47 -21.44
C ASP A 527 -15.31 18.23 -20.00
N PHE A 528 -15.59 19.18 -19.10
CA PHE A 528 -15.22 19.07 -17.68
C PHE A 528 -16.17 18.15 -16.89
N GLY A 529 -16.26 16.89 -17.34
CA GLY A 529 -17.10 15.84 -16.75
C GLY A 529 -16.57 15.27 -15.43
N PRO A 530 -17.20 14.21 -14.89
CA PRO A 530 -16.89 13.67 -13.56
C PRO A 530 -15.42 13.27 -13.37
N VAL A 531 -14.78 12.70 -14.40
CA VAL A 531 -13.36 12.30 -14.32
C VAL A 531 -12.43 13.52 -14.32
N SER A 532 -12.71 14.55 -15.13
CA SER A 532 -11.97 15.83 -15.11
C SER A 532 -12.09 16.51 -13.74
N LYS A 533 -13.30 16.53 -13.15
CA LYS A 533 -13.55 17.06 -11.80
C LYS A 533 -12.83 16.26 -10.72
N TRP A 534 -12.87 14.93 -10.81
CA TRP A 534 -12.13 14.05 -9.90
C TRP A 534 -10.62 14.33 -9.99
N ALA A 535 -10.05 14.37 -11.20
CA ALA A 535 -8.63 14.64 -11.42
C ALA A 535 -8.21 16.01 -10.85
N LEU A 536 -9.05 17.03 -11.07
CA LEU A 536 -8.83 18.35 -10.49
C LEU A 536 -8.94 18.33 -8.96
N ALA A 537 -9.91 17.60 -8.39
CA ALA A 537 -10.07 17.51 -6.94
C ALA A 537 -8.89 16.84 -6.25
N VAL A 538 -8.39 15.73 -6.80
CA VAL A 538 -7.21 15.06 -6.22
C VAL A 538 -5.94 15.90 -6.41
N TYR A 539 -5.84 16.65 -7.51
CA TYR A 539 -4.76 17.62 -7.71
C TYR A 539 -4.82 18.73 -6.65
N CYS A 540 -5.98 19.36 -6.48
CA CYS A 540 -6.19 20.45 -5.53
C CYS A 540 -5.92 20.00 -4.09
N ALA A 541 -6.48 18.86 -3.68
CA ALA A 541 -6.26 18.29 -2.35
C ALA A 541 -4.77 18.05 -2.08
N ARG A 542 -4.03 17.52 -3.05
CA ARG A 542 -2.59 17.28 -2.93
C ARG A 542 -1.77 18.57 -2.84
N ASN A 543 -2.25 19.64 -3.46
CA ASN A 543 -1.55 20.93 -3.54
C ASN A 543 -2.08 21.97 -2.52
N GLY A 544 -2.95 21.57 -1.58
CA GLY A 544 -3.51 22.47 -0.56
C GLY A 544 -4.44 23.54 -1.11
N ILE A 545 -5.07 23.29 -2.27
CA ILE A 545 -5.97 24.23 -2.94
C ILE A 545 -7.41 23.86 -2.56
N ALA A 546 -8.18 24.83 -2.07
CA ALA A 546 -9.60 24.63 -1.80
C ALA A 546 -10.36 24.42 -3.12
N TYR A 547 -11.07 23.30 -3.23
CA TYR A 547 -11.96 23.01 -4.35
C TYR A 547 -13.16 22.21 -3.84
N ASP A 548 -14.36 22.69 -4.16
CA ASP A 548 -15.64 22.16 -3.68
C ASP A 548 -16.27 21.13 -4.64
N GLY A 549 -15.57 20.78 -5.72
CA GLY A 549 -16.10 19.92 -6.79
C GLY A 549 -17.00 20.64 -7.80
N GLY A 550 -17.14 21.96 -7.66
CA GLY A 550 -17.89 22.84 -8.54
C GLY A 550 -17.09 23.30 -9.75
N SER A 551 -17.14 24.60 -10.03
CA SER A 551 -16.40 25.22 -11.13
C SER A 551 -14.89 25.24 -10.87
N VAL A 552 -14.12 25.19 -11.95
CA VAL A 552 -12.66 25.30 -11.91
C VAL A 552 -12.22 26.53 -11.06
N PRO A 553 -11.35 26.37 -10.05
CA PRO A 553 -10.90 27.49 -9.23
C PRO A 553 -10.16 28.57 -10.02
N ALA A 554 -10.37 29.83 -9.62
CA ALA A 554 -9.60 30.94 -10.17
C ALA A 554 -8.09 30.76 -9.88
N GLY A 555 -7.25 30.98 -10.89
CA GLY A 555 -5.80 30.84 -10.76
C GLY A 555 -5.26 29.40 -10.84
N ILE A 556 -6.11 28.39 -11.08
CA ILE A 556 -5.68 26.99 -11.15
C ILE A 556 -4.57 26.74 -12.18
N GLN A 557 -4.57 27.48 -13.30
CA GLN A 557 -3.55 27.31 -14.35
C GLN A 557 -2.16 27.65 -13.82
N ASN A 558 -2.02 28.68 -12.98
CA ASN A 558 -0.74 29.01 -12.36
C ASN A 558 -0.30 27.89 -11.41
N ALA A 559 -1.25 27.35 -10.63
CA ALA A 559 -0.97 26.23 -9.74
C ALA A 559 -0.55 24.98 -10.51
N LEU A 560 -1.24 24.63 -11.61
CA LEU A 560 -0.90 23.48 -12.47
C LEU A 560 0.44 23.64 -13.17
N THR A 561 0.88 24.87 -13.44
CA THR A 561 2.21 25.13 -14.02
C THR A 561 3.32 24.87 -12.99
N ASN A 562 3.06 25.13 -11.72
CA ASN A 562 4.02 25.01 -10.63
C ASN A 562 3.38 24.26 -9.44
N PRO A 563 3.18 22.93 -9.54
CA PRO A 563 2.58 22.16 -8.47
C PRO A 563 3.45 22.22 -7.20
N VAL A 564 2.81 22.46 -6.06
CA VAL A 564 3.42 22.39 -4.73
C VAL A 564 3.84 20.95 -4.41
N SER A 565 3.02 19.98 -4.81
CA SER A 565 3.24 18.55 -4.60
C SER A 565 2.92 17.79 -5.88
N ALA A 566 3.96 17.51 -6.67
CA ALA A 566 3.85 16.72 -7.90
C ALA A 566 3.57 15.24 -7.59
N LEU A 567 3.04 14.53 -8.59
CA LEU A 567 3.02 13.06 -8.54
C LEU A 567 4.43 12.52 -8.65
N ALA A 568 4.72 11.51 -7.85
CA ALA A 568 5.99 10.80 -7.89
C ALA A 568 6.25 10.24 -9.31
N PRO A 569 7.52 10.08 -9.71
CA PRO A 569 7.85 9.29 -10.89
C PRO A 569 7.39 7.85 -10.71
N ILE A 570 7.29 7.11 -11.81
CA ILE A 570 6.89 5.70 -11.76
C ILE A 570 7.99 4.91 -11.04
N PRO A 571 7.67 4.18 -9.96
CA PRO A 571 8.66 3.41 -9.21
C PRO A 571 9.20 2.28 -10.06
N ARG A 572 10.46 1.89 -9.80
CA ARG A 572 11.11 0.75 -10.45
C ARG A 572 10.93 -0.51 -9.61
N THR A 573 10.73 -1.63 -10.28
CA THR A 573 10.55 -2.94 -9.64
C THR A 573 11.82 -3.79 -9.67
N GLY A 574 12.77 -3.47 -10.55
CA GLY A 574 13.89 -4.37 -10.87
C GLY A 574 13.46 -5.62 -11.64
N ALA A 575 12.18 -5.72 -12.01
CA ALA A 575 11.62 -6.79 -12.82
C ALA A 575 11.53 -6.37 -14.29
N TRP A 576 11.19 -7.32 -15.17
CA TRP A 576 11.03 -7.03 -16.60
C TRP A 576 9.94 -5.99 -16.92
N LEU A 577 9.00 -5.75 -16.00
CA LEU A 577 7.99 -4.68 -16.11
C LEU A 577 8.64 -3.31 -16.34
N ASP A 578 9.80 -3.08 -15.75
CA ASP A 578 10.56 -1.83 -15.90
C ASP A 578 10.85 -1.50 -17.37
N ARG A 579 11.15 -2.52 -18.19
CA ARG A 579 11.35 -2.36 -19.64
C ARG A 579 10.06 -1.98 -20.36
N VAL A 580 8.91 -2.49 -19.90
CA VAL A 580 7.60 -2.12 -20.43
C VAL A 580 7.31 -0.64 -20.15
N VAL A 581 7.56 -0.21 -18.90
CA VAL A 581 7.40 1.19 -18.50
C VAL A 581 8.36 2.10 -19.29
N ASP A 582 9.62 1.71 -19.46
CA ASP A 582 10.60 2.46 -20.24
C ASP A 582 10.20 2.61 -21.70
N TYR A 583 9.72 1.53 -22.31
CA TYR A 583 9.25 1.55 -23.68
C TYR A 583 8.02 2.44 -23.84
N MET A 584 7.07 2.39 -22.90
CA MET A 584 5.93 3.30 -22.89
C MET A 584 6.37 4.77 -22.79
N ILE A 585 7.31 5.08 -21.91
CA ILE A 585 7.85 6.45 -21.76
C ILE A 585 8.56 6.89 -23.06
N SER A 586 9.45 6.07 -23.60
CA SER A 586 10.22 6.42 -24.81
C SER A 586 9.35 6.52 -26.06
N SER A 587 8.27 5.74 -26.12
CA SER A 587 7.23 5.79 -27.17
C SER A 587 6.16 6.86 -26.92
N LYS A 588 6.35 7.72 -25.91
CA LYS A 588 5.41 8.79 -25.51
C LYS A 588 4.00 8.30 -25.22
N HIS A 589 3.85 7.05 -24.77
CA HIS A 589 2.59 6.55 -24.23
C HIS A 589 2.35 7.17 -22.86
N TRP A 590 1.11 7.58 -22.64
CA TRP A 590 0.70 8.20 -21.39
C TRP A 590 0.52 7.14 -20.30
N ILE A 591 0.96 7.45 -19.09
CA ILE A 591 0.83 6.58 -17.93
C ILE A 591 0.18 7.41 -16.81
N CYS A 592 -0.92 6.90 -16.26
CA CYS A 592 -1.49 7.49 -15.06
C CYS A 592 -0.58 7.21 -13.87
N ARG A 593 -0.17 8.27 -13.17
CA ARG A 593 0.73 8.19 -12.01
C ARG A 593 0.01 8.35 -10.69
N TYR A 594 -1.29 8.62 -10.72
CA TYR A 594 -2.07 8.74 -9.49
C TYR A 594 -2.26 7.36 -8.85
N PRO A 595 -2.11 7.22 -7.52
CA PRO A 595 -2.27 5.94 -6.83
C PRO A 595 -3.58 5.25 -7.16
N GLU A 596 -3.50 3.92 -7.22
CA GLU A 596 -4.56 2.97 -7.57
C GLU A 596 -5.11 3.05 -9.00
N CYS A 597 -4.69 4.01 -9.83
CA CYS A 597 -5.11 4.09 -11.23
C CYS A 597 -4.41 3.02 -12.09
N LYS A 598 -5.20 2.29 -12.88
CA LYS A 598 -4.76 1.13 -13.65
C LYS A 598 -4.28 1.53 -15.05
N ASN A 599 -3.15 0.98 -15.47
CA ASN A 599 -2.61 1.15 -16.81
C ASN A 599 -2.64 -0.21 -17.52
N ILE A 600 -3.38 -0.31 -18.62
CA ILE A 600 -3.57 -1.56 -19.36
C ILE A 600 -2.57 -1.64 -20.51
N VAL A 601 -1.87 -2.77 -20.60
CA VAL A 601 -0.88 -3.07 -21.64
C VAL A 601 -1.11 -4.47 -22.18
N TYR A 602 -0.96 -4.63 -23.49
CA TYR A 602 -0.80 -5.92 -24.14
C TYR A 602 0.56 -5.99 -24.82
N LEU A 603 1.27 -7.10 -24.63
CA LEU A 603 2.56 -7.38 -25.28
C LEU A 603 2.42 -8.61 -26.17
N GLU A 604 2.58 -8.39 -27.47
CA GLU A 604 2.56 -9.46 -28.48
C GLU A 604 3.84 -10.31 -28.37
N GLY A 605 3.74 -11.63 -28.52
CA GLY A 605 4.88 -12.55 -28.54
C GLY A 605 5.64 -12.68 -27.22
N THR A 606 4.95 -12.51 -26.08
CA THR A 606 5.58 -12.45 -24.74
C THR A 606 4.93 -13.44 -23.77
N SER A 607 5.75 -14.10 -22.94
CA SER A 607 5.32 -15.01 -21.87
C SER A 607 5.11 -14.26 -20.54
N ALA A 608 4.36 -14.87 -19.61
CA ALA A 608 3.99 -14.23 -18.34
C ALA A 608 5.18 -13.86 -17.42
N ASP A 609 6.33 -14.51 -17.62
CA ASP A 609 7.60 -14.24 -16.94
C ASP A 609 8.43 -13.13 -17.59
N GLY A 610 7.91 -12.48 -18.64
CA GLY A 610 8.60 -11.40 -19.35
C GLY A 610 9.67 -11.88 -20.33
N THR A 611 9.60 -13.13 -20.77
CA THR A 611 10.44 -13.67 -21.84
C THR A 611 9.75 -13.62 -23.20
N LEU A 612 10.52 -13.45 -24.26
CA LEU A 612 10.01 -13.53 -25.63
C LEU A 612 9.69 -14.97 -26.01
N ASN A 613 8.65 -15.17 -26.81
CA ASN A 613 8.34 -16.45 -27.44
C ASN A 613 8.34 -16.34 -28.97
N ALA A 614 8.07 -17.46 -29.65
CA ALA A 614 8.13 -17.56 -31.11
C ALA A 614 7.14 -16.66 -31.86
N ASN A 615 6.18 -16.05 -31.14
CA ASN A 615 5.04 -15.33 -31.69
C ASN A 615 4.26 -16.17 -32.72
N ALA A 616 3.91 -17.41 -32.36
CA ALA A 616 3.26 -18.33 -33.29
C ALA A 616 1.80 -17.92 -33.52
N PRO A 617 1.32 -17.88 -34.77
CA PRO A 617 -0.05 -17.48 -35.06
C PRO A 617 -1.05 -18.48 -34.47
N ASN A 618 -2.26 -17.98 -34.17
CA ASN A 618 -3.36 -18.78 -33.63
C ASN A 618 -3.12 -19.36 -32.22
N ALA A 619 -2.43 -18.62 -31.36
CA ALA A 619 -2.22 -19.03 -29.97
C ALA A 619 -2.54 -17.92 -28.96
N PHE A 620 -2.75 -18.30 -27.71
CA PHE A 620 -2.72 -17.41 -26.55
C PHE A 620 -1.27 -17.27 -26.05
N ASN A 621 -0.43 -16.68 -26.89
CA ASN A 621 1.01 -16.52 -26.70
C ASN A 621 1.42 -15.06 -26.46
N ASP A 622 0.46 -14.19 -26.19
CA ASP A 622 0.68 -12.83 -25.77
C ASP A 622 0.35 -12.70 -24.28
N ILE A 623 0.59 -11.53 -23.72
CA ILE A 623 0.13 -11.20 -22.39
C ILE A 623 -0.73 -9.95 -22.36
N ARG A 624 -1.73 -10.00 -21.48
CA ARG A 624 -2.41 -8.83 -20.95
C ARG A 624 -1.82 -8.51 -19.59
N LEU A 625 -1.41 -7.27 -19.42
CA LEU A 625 -0.76 -6.75 -18.22
C LEU A 625 -1.55 -5.54 -17.73
N VAL A 626 -1.79 -5.47 -16.42
CA VAL A 626 -2.26 -4.25 -15.77
C VAL A 626 -1.27 -3.89 -14.67
N PHE A 627 -0.78 -2.66 -14.69
CA PHE A 627 0.08 -2.13 -13.64
C PHE A 627 -0.49 -0.84 -13.04
N TRP A 628 -0.17 -0.57 -11.77
CA TRP A 628 -0.59 0.62 -11.05
C TRP A 628 0.40 0.94 -9.93
N ILE A 629 0.41 2.20 -9.50
CA ILE A 629 1.12 2.59 -8.28
C ILE A 629 0.13 2.41 -7.14
N ASP A 630 0.48 1.65 -6.10
CA ASP A 630 -0.41 1.50 -4.93
C ASP A 630 -0.36 2.74 -4.02
N ASN A 631 -1.24 2.79 -3.01
CA ASN A 631 -1.26 3.87 -2.02
C ASN A 631 0.05 4.03 -1.20
N LYS A 632 0.95 3.03 -1.23
CA LYS A 632 2.28 3.10 -0.60
C LYS A 632 3.36 3.60 -1.58
N GLY A 633 2.98 3.95 -2.80
CA GLY A 633 3.91 4.38 -3.84
C GLY A 633 4.70 3.23 -4.47
N THR A 634 4.28 1.98 -4.33
CA THR A 634 4.95 0.82 -4.94
C THR A 634 4.30 0.46 -6.27
N LEU A 635 5.10 0.09 -7.27
CA LEU A 635 4.57 -0.36 -8.56
C LEU A 635 4.09 -1.81 -8.43
N GLN A 636 2.78 -2.00 -8.61
CA GLN A 636 2.10 -3.28 -8.61
C GLN A 636 1.72 -3.68 -10.03
N PHE A 637 1.67 -4.97 -10.32
CA PHE A 637 1.20 -5.46 -11.61
C PHE A 637 0.60 -6.86 -11.55
N LYS A 638 -0.25 -7.17 -12.54
CA LYS A 638 -0.81 -8.50 -12.80
C LYS A 638 -0.72 -8.82 -14.28
N VAL A 639 -0.45 -10.09 -14.58
CA VAL A 639 -0.23 -10.60 -15.94
C VAL A 639 -1.16 -11.79 -16.18
N TRP A 640 -1.76 -11.84 -17.36
CA TRP A 640 -2.61 -12.95 -17.80
C TRP A 640 -2.25 -13.37 -19.22
N GLU A 641 -2.38 -14.67 -19.50
CA GLU A 641 -2.30 -15.22 -20.86
C GLU A 641 -3.36 -14.56 -21.75
N ALA A 642 -2.94 -14.10 -22.92
CA ALA A 642 -3.82 -13.42 -23.85
C ALA A 642 -3.40 -13.65 -25.31
N THR A 643 -4.18 -13.06 -26.21
CA THR A 643 -3.80 -12.80 -27.60
C THR A 643 -4.24 -11.40 -27.99
N THR A 644 -3.45 -10.76 -28.84
CA THR A 644 -3.74 -9.52 -29.55
C THR A 644 -4.05 -9.77 -31.03
N GLU A 645 -3.95 -11.03 -31.46
CA GLU A 645 -3.99 -11.45 -32.85
C GLU A 645 -5.33 -12.11 -33.21
N PRO A 646 -5.72 -12.09 -34.49
CA PRO A 646 -6.82 -12.92 -34.98
C PRO A 646 -6.43 -14.41 -34.98
N GLY A 647 -7.42 -15.26 -34.69
CA GLY A 647 -7.28 -16.71 -34.85
C GLY A 647 -7.22 -17.15 -36.31
N ARG A 648 -6.64 -18.33 -36.56
CA ARG A 648 -6.54 -18.95 -37.90
C ARG A 648 -7.88 -18.98 -38.62
N PHE A 649 -8.97 -19.32 -37.91
CA PHE A 649 -10.30 -19.32 -38.50
C PHE A 649 -10.65 -17.96 -39.13
N TRP A 650 -10.38 -16.87 -38.42
CA TRP A 650 -10.71 -15.51 -38.86
C TRP A 650 -9.71 -14.93 -39.85
N THR A 651 -8.43 -15.33 -39.82
CA THR A 651 -7.49 -15.02 -40.90
C THR A 651 -7.91 -15.69 -42.21
N MET A 652 -8.33 -16.95 -42.16
CA MET A 652 -8.74 -17.69 -43.35
C MET A 652 -10.13 -17.30 -43.85
N ASN A 653 -11.03 -16.93 -42.93
CA ASN A 653 -12.42 -16.53 -43.18
C ASN A 653 -12.70 -15.15 -42.55
N PRO A 654 -12.14 -14.07 -43.12
CA PRO A 654 -12.24 -12.74 -42.52
C PRO A 654 -13.69 -12.23 -42.55
N MET A 655 -14.05 -11.46 -41.52
CA MET A 655 -15.38 -10.82 -41.44
C MET A 655 -15.54 -9.67 -42.45
N ASP A 656 -14.43 -9.17 -42.97
CA ASP A 656 -14.34 -8.08 -43.94
C ASP A 656 -13.54 -8.60 -45.14
N ASP A 657 -13.96 -8.25 -46.36
CA ASP A 657 -13.33 -8.70 -47.60
C ASP A 657 -11.89 -8.19 -47.76
N LYS A 658 -11.49 -7.19 -46.97
CA LYS A 658 -10.13 -6.64 -46.93
C LYS A 658 -9.17 -7.48 -46.09
N GLY A 659 -9.63 -8.46 -45.32
CA GLY A 659 -8.77 -9.32 -44.49
C GLY A 659 -9.02 -9.23 -42.98
N ALA A 660 -8.29 -10.05 -42.22
CA ALA A 660 -8.43 -10.09 -40.76
C ALA A 660 -7.85 -8.84 -40.12
N ALA A 661 -8.49 -8.36 -39.04
CA ALA A 661 -8.05 -7.17 -38.35
C ALA A 661 -6.88 -7.48 -37.39
N ARG A 662 -5.80 -6.72 -37.52
CA ARG A 662 -4.66 -6.74 -36.60
C ARG A 662 -4.46 -5.32 -36.07
N ILE A 663 -4.65 -5.10 -34.77
CA ILE A 663 -4.57 -3.74 -34.19
C ILE A 663 -3.17 -3.17 -34.44
N ALA A 664 -3.10 -1.92 -34.90
CA ALA A 664 -1.83 -1.23 -35.04
C ALA A 664 -1.23 -0.92 -33.67
N PHE A 665 0.05 -1.19 -33.47
CA PHE A 665 0.73 -0.88 -32.21
C PHE A 665 0.61 0.60 -31.85
N GLY A 666 0.47 0.86 -30.55
CA GLY A 666 0.24 2.20 -30.01
C GLY A 666 -0.67 2.16 -28.79
N GLN A 667 -1.16 3.33 -28.37
CA GLN A 667 -2.02 3.48 -27.22
C GLN A 667 -3.33 4.16 -27.60
N TYR A 668 -4.46 3.60 -27.14
CA TYR A 668 -5.79 4.03 -27.54
C TYR A 668 -6.70 4.20 -26.32
N LYS A 669 -7.46 5.31 -26.27
CA LYS A 669 -8.53 5.56 -25.30
C LYS A 669 -9.87 5.14 -25.93
N ALA A 670 -10.10 3.84 -26.05
CA ALA A 670 -11.11 3.33 -26.97
C ALA A 670 -12.09 2.31 -26.40
N TRP A 671 -11.99 1.95 -25.12
CA TRP A 671 -12.87 0.94 -24.54
C TRP A 671 -13.53 1.40 -23.24
N ARG A 672 -14.75 0.95 -22.98
CA ARG A 672 -15.46 1.14 -21.70
C ARG A 672 -16.01 -0.17 -21.18
N VAL A 673 -16.35 -0.25 -19.90
CA VAL A 673 -17.07 -1.41 -19.36
C VAL A 673 -18.41 -1.58 -20.11
N GLY A 674 -18.68 -2.80 -20.57
CA GLY A 674 -19.92 -3.16 -21.25
C GLY A 674 -20.04 -4.67 -21.42
N THR A 675 -20.89 -5.10 -22.35
CA THR A 675 -21.20 -6.52 -22.56
C THR A 675 -20.76 -6.96 -23.94
N HIS A 676 -19.80 -7.88 -24.02
CA HIS A 676 -19.46 -8.57 -25.25
C HIS A 676 -20.60 -9.51 -25.67
N ARG A 677 -20.97 -9.49 -26.96
CA ARG A 677 -22.09 -10.30 -27.53
C ARG A 677 -23.39 -10.19 -26.73
N ALA A 678 -23.76 -8.97 -26.35
CA ALA A 678 -25.02 -8.68 -25.68
C ALA A 678 -26.22 -9.34 -26.40
N GLY A 679 -27.14 -9.92 -25.62
CA GLY A 679 -28.31 -10.63 -26.15
C GLY A 679 -28.05 -12.06 -26.64
N THR A 680 -26.83 -12.60 -26.47
CA THR A 680 -26.51 -14.00 -26.80
C THR A 680 -26.27 -14.83 -25.54
N PRO A 681 -26.37 -16.18 -25.58
CA PRO A 681 -25.98 -17.04 -24.45
C PRO A 681 -24.52 -16.89 -24.01
N SER A 682 -23.66 -16.39 -24.91
CA SER A 682 -22.26 -16.12 -24.65
C SER A 682 -21.98 -14.69 -24.13
N ALA A 683 -23.03 -13.93 -23.81
CA ALA A 683 -22.90 -12.56 -23.34
C ALA A 683 -22.13 -12.48 -22.02
N HIS A 684 -21.16 -11.56 -21.94
CA HIS A 684 -20.39 -11.36 -20.72
C HIS A 684 -19.79 -9.97 -20.60
N GLU A 685 -19.48 -9.57 -19.37
CA GLU A 685 -18.80 -8.33 -19.06
C GLU A 685 -17.42 -8.29 -19.74
N ALA A 686 -17.10 -7.17 -20.35
CA ALA A 686 -15.88 -6.94 -21.13
C ALA A 686 -15.58 -5.45 -21.20
N LEU A 687 -14.40 -5.08 -21.71
CA LEU A 687 -14.18 -3.73 -22.22
C LEU A 687 -14.62 -3.68 -23.69
N VAL A 688 -15.69 -2.95 -23.99
CA VAL A 688 -16.26 -2.85 -25.34
C VAL A 688 -15.72 -1.65 -26.09
N GLN A 689 -15.45 -1.82 -27.38
CA GLN A 689 -14.97 -0.73 -28.23
C GLN A 689 -16.03 0.37 -28.33
N VAL A 690 -15.61 1.62 -28.12
CA VAL A 690 -16.44 2.82 -28.23
C VAL A 690 -15.81 3.95 -29.01
N GLU A 691 -14.51 3.90 -29.27
CA GLU A 691 -13.82 4.85 -30.15
C GLU A 691 -13.07 4.13 -31.28
N PRO A 692 -12.76 4.84 -32.38
CA PRO A 692 -12.01 4.29 -33.49
C PRO A 692 -10.65 3.72 -33.07
N LEU A 693 -10.29 2.61 -33.71
CA LEU A 693 -8.96 2.00 -33.64
C LEU A 693 -8.32 2.03 -35.02
N ARG A 694 -6.99 2.02 -35.08
CA ARG A 694 -6.27 1.74 -36.32
C ARG A 694 -5.95 0.26 -36.41
N VAL A 695 -6.23 -0.36 -37.55
CA VAL A 695 -5.98 -1.78 -37.80
C VAL A 695 -5.31 -1.98 -39.15
N TYR A 696 -4.39 -2.93 -39.22
CA TYR A 696 -3.93 -3.53 -40.46
C TYR A 696 -4.92 -4.62 -40.87
N ARG A 697 -5.18 -4.74 -42.17
CA ARG A 697 -6.05 -5.78 -42.72
C ARG A 697 -5.21 -6.78 -43.51
N ASP A 698 -5.05 -7.95 -42.91
CA ASP A 698 -4.27 -9.08 -43.42
C ASP A 698 -5.02 -9.74 -44.58
N LEU A 699 -4.82 -9.17 -45.76
CA LEU A 699 -5.48 -9.59 -47.00
C LEU A 699 -4.80 -10.83 -47.60
N ASN A 700 -3.48 -10.90 -47.50
CA ASN A 700 -2.65 -11.97 -48.04
C ASN A 700 -2.56 -13.20 -47.12
N LYS A 701 -3.11 -13.12 -45.90
CA LYS A 701 -3.23 -14.20 -44.91
C LYS A 701 -1.88 -14.69 -44.41
N ASP A 702 -0.90 -13.80 -44.31
CA ASP A 702 0.46 -14.12 -43.88
C ASP A 702 0.69 -13.93 -42.38
N TYR A 703 -0.33 -13.45 -41.65
CA TYR A 703 -0.30 -13.18 -40.22
C TYR A 703 0.63 -12.02 -39.82
N LEU A 704 1.04 -11.16 -40.75
CA LEU A 704 1.92 -10.04 -40.49
C LEU A 704 1.16 -8.72 -40.66
N ARG A 705 1.72 -7.62 -40.12
CA ARG A 705 1.25 -6.25 -40.42
C ARG A 705 2.01 -5.62 -41.58
N ALA A 706 3.17 -6.19 -41.93
CA ALA A 706 4.11 -5.59 -42.87
C ALA A 706 3.55 -5.66 -44.30
N GLY A 707 3.37 -4.50 -44.95
CA GLY A 707 2.83 -4.42 -46.31
C GLY A 707 1.30 -4.32 -46.37
N ASP A 708 0.60 -4.51 -45.25
CA ASP A 708 -0.86 -4.39 -45.18
C ASP A 708 -1.34 -2.93 -45.19
N LYS A 709 -2.57 -2.75 -45.66
CA LYS A 709 -3.25 -1.44 -45.61
C LYS A 709 -3.79 -1.17 -44.21
N VAL A 710 -3.64 0.08 -43.78
CA VAL A 710 -4.17 0.59 -42.50
C VAL A 710 -5.56 1.17 -42.71
N TYR A 711 -6.47 0.86 -41.79
CA TYR A 711 -7.83 1.40 -41.71
C TYR A 711 -8.10 1.91 -40.30
N GLU A 712 -8.97 2.91 -40.19
CA GLU A 712 -9.39 3.48 -38.91
C GLU A 712 -10.91 3.43 -38.76
N GLY A 713 -11.41 2.99 -37.61
CA GLY A 713 -12.85 2.92 -37.38
C GLY A 713 -13.29 2.03 -36.20
N LEU A 714 -14.61 1.86 -36.11
CA LEU A 714 -15.24 0.93 -35.17
C LEU A 714 -15.36 -0.46 -35.82
N PHE A 715 -14.77 -1.46 -35.17
CA PHE A 715 -14.68 -2.82 -35.71
C PHE A 715 -15.29 -3.88 -34.78
N GLY A 716 -15.79 -3.49 -33.60
CA GLY A 716 -16.27 -4.41 -32.58
C GLY A 716 -15.15 -5.16 -31.86
N ILE A 717 -13.93 -4.60 -31.86
CA ILE A 717 -12.73 -5.16 -31.25
C ILE A 717 -12.79 -4.94 -29.74
N ASN A 718 -13.27 -5.93 -29.00
CA ASN A 718 -13.47 -5.85 -27.56
C ASN A 718 -12.28 -6.46 -26.80
N GLN A 719 -12.14 -6.15 -25.51
CA GLN A 719 -11.28 -6.87 -24.59
C GLN A 719 -12.12 -7.86 -23.77
N HIS A 720 -12.05 -9.15 -24.10
CA HIS A 720 -12.96 -10.18 -23.57
C HIS A 720 -12.23 -11.49 -23.24
N TRP A 721 -12.95 -12.54 -22.82
CA TRP A 721 -12.33 -13.84 -22.53
C TRP A 721 -12.28 -14.79 -23.73
N GLY A 722 -11.39 -15.78 -23.67
CA GLY A 722 -11.15 -16.80 -24.69
C GLY A 722 -11.97 -18.07 -24.53
N TYR A 723 -12.98 -18.06 -23.64
CA TYR A 723 -13.89 -19.18 -23.39
C TYR A 723 -13.17 -20.45 -22.90
N ASP A 724 -12.09 -20.26 -22.15
CA ASP A 724 -11.25 -21.35 -21.62
C ASP A 724 -10.71 -22.27 -22.72
N GLY A 725 -10.49 -21.70 -23.92
CA GLY A 725 -9.96 -22.40 -25.08
C GLY A 725 -8.53 -22.91 -24.90
N ASP A 726 -8.14 -23.82 -25.80
CA ASP A 726 -6.78 -24.36 -25.86
C ASP A 726 -5.78 -23.20 -26.05
N ARG A 727 -4.67 -23.24 -25.30
CA ARG A 727 -3.61 -22.24 -25.40
C ARG A 727 -3.04 -22.16 -26.83
N LEU A 728 -3.03 -23.26 -27.58
CA LEU A 728 -2.45 -23.36 -28.92
C LEU A 728 -3.48 -23.26 -30.04
N ASP A 729 -4.76 -23.01 -29.73
CA ASP A 729 -5.80 -22.80 -30.72
C ASP A 729 -6.83 -21.75 -30.26
N LEU A 730 -6.82 -20.59 -30.91
CA LEU A 730 -7.78 -19.51 -30.65
C LEU A 730 -9.21 -19.87 -31.10
N GLY A 731 -9.39 -20.87 -31.96
CA GLY A 731 -10.68 -21.22 -32.54
C GLY A 731 -11.35 -19.99 -33.17
N LYS A 732 -12.53 -19.62 -32.64
CA LYS A 732 -13.30 -18.45 -33.09
C LYS A 732 -13.29 -17.29 -32.08
N SER A 733 -12.45 -17.35 -31.07
CA SER A 733 -12.46 -16.39 -29.95
C SER A 733 -12.02 -14.98 -30.36
N SER A 734 -11.09 -14.84 -31.30
CA SER A 734 -10.56 -13.52 -31.73
C SER A 734 -10.63 -13.32 -33.24
N ALA A 735 -11.46 -12.37 -33.70
CA ALA A 735 -11.41 -11.84 -35.07
C ALA A 735 -10.50 -10.60 -35.19
N GLY A 736 -9.60 -10.40 -34.22
CA GLY A 736 -8.83 -9.17 -33.99
C GLY A 736 -9.15 -8.51 -32.64
N CYS A 737 -9.88 -9.19 -31.76
CA CYS A 737 -10.13 -8.74 -30.38
C CYS A 737 -8.88 -8.90 -29.52
N LEU A 738 -8.87 -8.22 -28.37
CA LEU A 738 -7.87 -8.43 -27.32
C LEU A 738 -8.41 -9.47 -26.34
N VAL A 739 -7.92 -10.70 -26.38
CA VAL A 739 -8.61 -11.83 -25.71
C VAL A 739 -7.74 -12.43 -24.62
N GLY A 740 -8.18 -12.36 -23.36
CA GLY A 740 -7.54 -13.09 -22.25
C GLY A 740 -8.04 -14.54 -22.24
N ARG A 741 -7.16 -15.54 -22.09
CA ARG A 741 -7.50 -16.94 -22.37
C ARG A 741 -8.66 -17.48 -21.52
N SER A 742 -8.54 -17.39 -20.20
CA SER A 742 -9.52 -18.00 -19.28
C SER A 742 -10.60 -17.03 -18.80
N THR A 743 -11.75 -17.60 -18.46
CA THR A 743 -12.89 -16.88 -17.91
C THR A 743 -12.55 -16.27 -16.55
N ASP A 744 -11.87 -17.02 -15.68
CA ASP A 744 -11.55 -16.56 -14.33
C ASP A 744 -10.51 -15.42 -14.32
N SER A 745 -9.47 -15.52 -15.14
CA SER A 745 -8.51 -14.43 -15.32
C SER A 745 -9.15 -13.18 -15.90
N HIS A 746 -10.18 -13.33 -16.75
CA HIS A 746 -10.94 -12.20 -17.25
C HIS A 746 -11.82 -11.54 -16.18
N ARG A 747 -12.49 -12.32 -15.33
CA ARG A 747 -13.24 -11.78 -14.20
C ARG A 747 -12.34 -11.01 -13.23
N GLU A 748 -11.15 -11.54 -12.97
CA GLU A 748 -10.14 -10.86 -12.17
C GLU A 748 -9.71 -9.53 -12.80
N PHE A 749 -9.44 -9.53 -14.11
CA PHE A 749 -9.12 -8.32 -14.86
C PHE A 749 -10.25 -7.27 -14.76
N MET A 750 -11.51 -7.65 -14.99
CA MET A 750 -12.64 -6.73 -14.88
C MET A 750 -12.83 -6.20 -13.46
N ASN A 751 -12.65 -7.04 -12.44
CA ASN A 751 -12.71 -6.62 -11.05
C ASN A 751 -11.60 -5.61 -10.70
N LEU A 752 -10.38 -5.82 -11.20
CA LEU A 752 -9.26 -4.90 -11.01
C LEU A 752 -9.52 -3.54 -11.65
N LEU A 753 -10.10 -3.51 -12.85
CA LEU A 753 -10.42 -2.26 -13.54
C LEU A 753 -11.59 -1.50 -12.92
N LYS A 754 -12.59 -2.19 -12.38
CA LYS A 754 -13.70 -1.54 -11.67
C LYS A 754 -13.29 -0.91 -10.32
N ALA A 755 -12.10 -1.23 -9.83
CA ALA A 755 -11.48 -0.56 -8.68
C ALA A 755 -10.66 0.68 -9.07
N ASP A 756 -10.54 1.01 -10.36
CA ASP A 756 -9.83 2.22 -10.83
C ASP A 756 -10.57 3.49 -10.35
N PRO A 757 -9.87 4.44 -9.69
CA PRO A 757 -10.47 5.69 -9.24
C PRO A 757 -11.21 6.47 -10.34
N ARG A 758 -10.75 6.43 -11.59
CA ARG A 758 -11.39 7.10 -12.73
C ARG A 758 -12.69 6.42 -13.12
N TYR A 759 -12.76 5.09 -13.03
CA TYR A 759 -14.00 4.35 -13.23
C TYR A 759 -14.99 4.57 -12.09
N ILE A 760 -14.51 4.62 -10.84
CA ILE A 760 -15.36 4.97 -9.68
C ILE A 760 -15.94 6.38 -9.83
N ALA A 761 -15.15 7.33 -10.35
CA ALA A 761 -15.62 8.68 -10.66
C ALA A 761 -16.67 8.71 -11.79
N SER A 762 -16.60 7.77 -12.74
CA SER A 762 -17.62 7.59 -13.76
C SER A 762 -17.63 6.17 -14.34
N ASN A 763 -18.76 5.46 -14.20
CA ASN A 763 -18.94 4.15 -14.84
C ASN A 763 -18.89 4.22 -16.38
N GLY A 764 -18.97 5.43 -16.97
CA GLY A 764 -18.77 5.68 -18.39
C GLY A 764 -17.31 5.90 -18.81
N TYR A 765 -16.36 5.75 -17.88
CA TYR A 765 -14.93 5.97 -18.12
C TYR A 765 -14.42 5.09 -19.27
N ARG A 766 -13.63 5.74 -20.14
CA ARG A 766 -12.99 5.11 -21.29
C ARG A 766 -11.55 4.77 -20.91
N PHE A 767 -11.25 3.49 -20.81
CA PHE A 767 -9.93 3.00 -20.49
C PHE A 767 -8.95 3.22 -21.65
N MET A 768 -7.75 3.63 -21.29
CA MET A 768 -6.58 3.61 -22.17
C MET A 768 -5.95 2.22 -22.16
N THR A 769 -5.53 1.74 -23.34
CA THR A 769 -4.79 0.49 -23.49
C THR A 769 -3.65 0.67 -24.48
N ALA A 770 -2.45 0.27 -24.09
CA ALA A 770 -1.30 0.17 -24.97
C ALA A 770 -1.20 -1.25 -25.55
N ILE A 771 -0.92 -1.36 -26.85
CA ILE A 771 -0.66 -2.61 -27.55
C ILE A 771 0.71 -2.48 -28.21
N MET A 772 1.66 -3.33 -27.84
CA MET A 772 3.07 -3.16 -28.21
C MET A 772 3.68 -4.50 -28.64
N ASP A 773 4.69 -4.43 -29.50
CA ASP A 773 5.49 -5.58 -29.89
C ASP A 773 6.41 -5.96 -28.73
N GLY A 774 6.28 -7.20 -28.22
CA GLY A 774 7.14 -7.69 -27.16
C GLY A 774 8.62 -7.62 -27.51
N ARG A 775 9.01 -7.84 -28.78
CA ARG A 775 10.41 -7.76 -29.21
C ARG A 775 10.95 -6.36 -29.03
N ALA A 776 10.24 -5.35 -29.52
CA ALA A 776 10.63 -3.95 -29.36
C ALA A 776 10.74 -3.51 -27.89
N VAL A 777 9.98 -4.15 -27.00
CA VAL A 777 9.95 -3.84 -25.57
C VAL A 777 11.05 -4.56 -24.78
N LEU A 778 11.35 -5.82 -25.11
CA LEU A 778 12.13 -6.73 -24.25
C LEU A 778 13.46 -7.21 -24.87
N GLY A 779 13.74 -6.95 -26.15
CA GLY A 779 14.92 -7.49 -26.86
C GLY A 779 15.46 -6.57 -27.93
#